data_AF-A0A318TYI9-F1
#
_entry.id   AF-A0A318TYI9-F1
#
_cell.length_a   1.000
_cell.length_b   1.000
_cell.length_c   1.000
_cell.angle_alpha   90.00
_cell.angle_beta   90.00
_cell.angle_gamma   90.00
#
_symmetry.space_group_name_H-M   'P 1'
#
loop_
_entity.id
_entity.type
_entity.pdbx_description
1 polymer ?
#
loop_
_entity_poly.entity_id
_entity_poly.type
_entity_poly.pdbx_seq_one_letter_code
_entity_poly.pdbx_strand_id
1 'polypeptide(L)'
;MAQNDDHDKTVIGGGLPPMPDPRHPGRLAGDPFARPLPPGAAPPMPGAERTVIGGAPAAPSAAPGWPRAPLPPQPGLPGYPSASPGFGTGLGQGLGQTAANPFQSAGQGFFPDIGAAQPAFVPSAPATPRISLRAALQAATLGRGFSSNPLVAVASNLLILFGRLRSGLVEMEAMPLMEHVAREIDGYDRALIGAGVAPAEAMVAKYLLCGTADDLVQNLPGTDRGLWVQYSMAARFFQTRDTGVGFFSEAEKAMQAPAQYANLLELMLTCLALGFEGQYRTAQNGAVPLARIRAAIFGLPGQMAMLREPVADFLRRVFEPTRYASNAILRGFYLTSGTQEGTPIDQVLGAVARAEGGVSLAPGFLSGKGKSFFLQDLLRKVIFAERDWVSHDRGAVRRDLILRRAAGDEIRRDLIDDPALEAVVPILDDIRMMPTGYGVESKGTVLEGMGLGQLDRLQAAARSSYSDALERMLRPRLILSVEKQLHALTDKGDATGVYRALKVYLLLGGQGGRSEDDTLRSWFAAGWTAAYPGASQTDLRDRLKAHLNAMLDLDDGRALLVDPDSAVVSRARQAIVQLPVADQAYAVIMDGAAASASASPILLLVREVDAETRLTREFDGMEGLTPEILASGAVTDGVKADPIERIEEDFAMWHELLLGETGQRPIDAIIGNMGAIWNNLRLAAADPQQAAAVQADLLNALTQNNSQLPTPLADLVNAAEGDFRKAASDATLETMNRALADKITYFCRDTIKPSFPFSPNSTRYLSIENFSKFFGPGGDMDKYFADYLAPHVERRREGLRWREDSPLAGRLSLATLRQFERAEAIRQAYFSGGGTVPQVEVAAPHVSSHATVKSAILMVNDTRIETIPHQVPKTAIWPGTFKVTAVQLAPAVRGGQNSLGFTGFFWTILEFMNAAVSRAQRGDTTRATLVVGGRDITYDFTINALTNPFTMPELREFECPASLD
;
A
#
# COMPACT_ATOMS: atom_id res chain seq x y z
N MET A 1 -58.45 -12.58 -41.96
CA MET A 1 -57.56 -12.43 -40.78
C MET A 1 -56.29 -11.72 -41.24
N ALA A 2 -55.78 -10.77 -40.46
CA ALA A 2 -54.50 -10.06 -40.63
C ALA A 2 -54.17 -9.55 -42.05
N GLN A 3 -54.34 -8.25 -42.28
CA GLN A 3 -53.75 -7.53 -43.42
C GLN A 3 -52.46 -6.80 -42.98
N ASN A 4 -51.63 -6.42 -43.95
CA ASN A 4 -50.49 -5.53 -43.75
C ASN A 4 -50.92 -4.14 -43.26
N ASP A 5 -50.02 -3.47 -42.55
CA ASP A 5 -49.64 -2.09 -42.87
C ASP A 5 -48.11 -1.98 -42.84
N ASP A 6 -47.51 -1.43 -43.90
CA ASP A 6 -46.05 -1.32 -44.13
C ASP A 6 -45.69 0.07 -44.72
N HIS A 7 -46.04 1.12 -43.98
CA HIS A 7 -45.87 2.51 -44.40
C HIS A 7 -45.26 3.38 -43.29
N ASP A 8 -43.93 3.35 -43.19
CA ASP A 8 -43.18 4.58 -42.91
C ASP A 8 -41.76 4.48 -43.51
N LYS A 9 -41.41 5.37 -44.47
CA LYS A 9 -40.15 5.32 -45.23
C LYS A 9 -39.58 6.72 -45.50
N THR A 10 -39.05 7.36 -44.46
CA THR A 10 -38.36 8.64 -44.57
C THR A 10 -36.92 8.45 -45.08
N VAL A 11 -36.76 8.26 -46.39
CA VAL A 11 -35.43 8.14 -47.03
C VAL A 11 -35.01 9.50 -47.59
N ILE A 12 -33.93 10.07 -47.04
CA ILE A 12 -33.30 11.30 -47.54
C ILE A 12 -31.87 10.96 -47.98
N GLY A 13 -31.57 11.21 -49.26
CA GLY A 13 -30.23 11.02 -49.86
C GLY A 13 -30.24 10.02 -51.02
N GLY A 14 -30.16 10.53 -52.26
CA GLY A 14 -29.92 9.72 -53.45
C GLY A 14 -28.42 9.51 -53.71
N GLY A 15 -28.05 8.34 -54.21
CA GLY A 15 -26.65 8.00 -54.50
C GLY A 15 -26.12 8.63 -55.80
N LEU A 16 -24.86 9.09 -55.76
CA LEU A 16 -24.10 9.50 -56.95
C LEU A 16 -23.60 8.27 -57.74
N PRO A 17 -23.41 8.38 -59.07
CA PRO A 17 -22.86 7.29 -59.90
C PRO A 17 -21.34 7.10 -59.66
N PRO A 18 -20.79 5.89 -59.89
CA PRO A 18 -19.39 5.59 -59.66
C PRO A 18 -18.45 6.23 -60.70
N MET A 19 -17.27 6.69 -60.25
CA MET A 19 -16.15 7.07 -61.13
C MET A 19 -15.29 5.86 -61.55
N PRO A 20 -14.42 5.98 -62.59
CA PRO A 20 -13.70 4.85 -63.17
C PRO A 20 -12.51 4.31 -62.34
N ASP A 21 -12.15 3.05 -62.59
CA ASP A 21 -10.99 2.36 -61.97
C ASP A 21 -9.63 2.90 -62.49
N PRO A 22 -8.70 3.32 -61.61
CA PRO A 22 -7.36 3.79 -62.01
C PRO A 22 -6.41 2.74 -62.62
N ARG A 23 -6.77 1.45 -62.67
CA ARG A 23 -5.83 0.32 -62.97
C ARG A 23 -5.43 0.15 -64.45
N HIS A 24 -5.45 1.20 -65.27
CA HIS A 24 -5.01 1.17 -66.68
C HIS A 24 -4.09 2.34 -67.07
N PRO A 25 -2.75 2.17 -66.98
CA PRO A 25 -1.82 2.98 -67.77
C PRO A 25 -1.89 2.57 -69.25
N GLY A 26 -2.01 3.55 -70.15
CA GLY A 26 -2.04 3.33 -71.60
C GLY A 26 -0.69 2.87 -72.17
N ARG A 27 -0.74 2.02 -73.20
CA ARG A 27 0.44 1.46 -73.91
C ARG A 27 1.32 2.53 -74.57
N LEU A 28 2.61 2.24 -74.70
CA LEU A 28 3.34 2.43 -75.97
C LEU A 28 4.44 1.35 -76.16
N ALA A 29 4.54 0.84 -77.40
CA ALA A 29 5.59 0.04 -78.07
C ALA A 29 6.56 -0.90 -77.28
N GLY A 30 6.72 -2.15 -77.75
CA GLY A 30 7.87 -3.00 -77.37
C GLY A 30 7.71 -4.54 -77.42
N ASP A 31 7.27 -5.12 -78.54
CA ASP A 31 7.42 -6.58 -78.80
C ASP A 31 8.76 -6.80 -79.54
N PRO A 32 9.53 -7.89 -79.28
CA PRO A 32 9.39 -9.02 -80.19
C PRO A 32 9.64 -10.45 -79.60
N PHE A 33 8.94 -11.44 -80.19
CA PHE A 33 9.22 -12.89 -80.24
C PHE A 33 8.82 -13.83 -79.06
N ALA A 34 7.56 -14.26 -79.12
CA ALA A 34 7.11 -15.67 -79.26
C ALA A 34 7.17 -16.70 -78.09
N ARG A 35 5.96 -17.09 -77.62
CA ARG A 35 5.29 -18.44 -77.61
C ARG A 35 6.15 -19.74 -77.69
N PRO A 36 5.69 -20.92 -77.15
CA PRO A 36 4.26 -21.30 -76.95
C PRO A 36 3.88 -22.13 -75.66
N LEU A 37 2.56 -22.34 -75.50
CA LEU A 37 1.84 -23.39 -74.73
C LEU A 37 1.42 -24.53 -75.71
N PRO A 38 0.90 -25.74 -75.35
CA PRO A 38 0.00 -26.11 -74.21
C PRO A 38 0.35 -27.54 -73.64
N PRO A 39 -0.57 -28.47 -73.24
CA PRO A 39 -1.94 -28.41 -72.66
C PRO A 39 -1.99 -29.07 -71.23
N GLY A 40 -3.11 -29.21 -70.50
CA GLY A 40 -4.50 -28.77 -70.66
C GLY A 40 -5.47 -29.55 -69.71
N ALA A 41 -6.78 -29.38 -69.91
CA ALA A 41 -7.91 -30.11 -69.29
C ALA A 41 -8.34 -29.80 -67.83
N ALA A 42 -9.62 -29.42 -67.70
CA ALA A 42 -10.51 -29.41 -66.54
C ALA A 42 -11.97 -29.32 -67.08
N PRO A 43 -13.06 -29.44 -66.30
CA PRO A 43 -13.27 -29.97 -64.94
C PRO A 43 -14.09 -31.31 -65.02
N PRO A 44 -15.02 -31.74 -64.11
CA PRO A 44 -16.22 -31.00 -63.62
C PRO A 44 -16.66 -31.24 -62.13
N MET A 45 -17.74 -30.54 -61.71
CA MET A 45 -18.64 -30.90 -60.58
C MET A 45 -19.80 -31.81 -61.11
N PRO A 46 -20.83 -32.29 -60.33
CA PRO A 46 -21.28 -31.99 -58.96
C PRO A 46 -21.74 -33.23 -58.13
N GLY A 47 -22.49 -33.05 -57.04
CA GLY A 47 -23.27 -34.12 -56.38
C GLY A 47 -23.75 -33.81 -54.94
N ALA A 48 -24.85 -34.42 -54.50
CA ALA A 48 -25.41 -34.31 -53.14
C ALA A 48 -26.16 -35.60 -52.73
N GLU A 49 -26.69 -35.66 -51.50
CA GLU A 49 -27.48 -36.77 -50.88
C GLU A 49 -26.67 -38.04 -50.45
N ARG A 50 -27.04 -38.88 -49.46
CA ARG A 50 -28.02 -38.83 -48.33
C ARG A 50 -27.78 -39.99 -47.31
N THR A 51 -28.22 -39.82 -46.04
CA THR A 51 -28.59 -40.89 -45.05
C THR A 51 -27.50 -41.90 -44.61
N VAL A 52 -27.58 -42.73 -43.55
CA VAL A 52 -28.65 -43.24 -42.62
C VAL A 52 -28.05 -43.27 -41.19
N ILE A 53 -28.56 -42.61 -40.14
CA ILE A 53 -29.64 -42.95 -39.15
C ILE A 53 -29.41 -44.23 -38.29
N GLY A 54 -29.42 -44.06 -36.95
CA GLY A 54 -29.62 -45.11 -35.92
C GLY A 54 -28.34 -45.63 -35.25
N GLY A 55 -28.28 -45.84 -33.92
CA GLY A 55 -29.27 -45.58 -32.86
C GLY A 55 -28.75 -45.93 -31.45
N ALA A 56 -29.55 -45.64 -30.42
CA ALA A 56 -29.35 -45.97 -29.00
C ALA A 56 -30.74 -46.32 -28.38
N PRO A 57 -30.89 -46.83 -27.13
CA PRO A 57 -29.90 -46.99 -26.05
C PRO A 57 -30.00 -48.36 -25.29
N ALA A 58 -29.44 -48.41 -24.05
CA ALA A 58 -29.82 -49.23 -22.87
C ALA A 58 -28.76 -50.20 -22.29
N ALA A 59 -28.85 -50.41 -20.96
CA ALA A 59 -28.06 -51.32 -20.10
C ALA A 59 -29.01 -52.45 -19.56
N PRO A 60 -28.76 -53.28 -18.49
CA PRO A 60 -27.80 -53.18 -17.37
C PRO A 60 -27.20 -54.53 -16.84
N SER A 61 -26.76 -54.57 -15.56
CA SER A 61 -26.46 -55.75 -14.69
C SER A 61 -25.10 -56.46 -14.89
N ALA A 62 -24.42 -57.06 -13.88
CA ALA A 62 -24.55 -57.08 -12.40
C ALA A 62 -23.19 -57.42 -11.72
N ALA A 63 -23.11 -57.33 -10.37
CA ALA A 63 -21.91 -57.58 -9.55
C ALA A 63 -21.80 -59.02 -9.00
N PRO A 64 -20.64 -59.44 -8.43
CA PRO A 64 -20.32 -59.22 -7.00
C PRO A 64 -18.97 -58.48 -6.80
N GLY A 65 -18.37 -58.27 -5.61
CA GLY A 65 -18.67 -58.74 -4.24
C GLY A 65 -17.85 -57.99 -3.15
N TRP A 66 -17.63 -58.60 -1.97
CA TRP A 66 -16.94 -58.00 -0.80
C TRP A 66 -16.07 -59.03 -0.04
N PRO A 67 -15.12 -58.61 0.83
CA PRO A 67 -15.46 -58.34 2.24
C PRO A 67 -14.92 -56.99 2.79
N ARG A 68 -15.38 -56.60 3.99
CA ARG A 68 -15.05 -55.31 4.66
C ARG A 68 -15.02 -55.46 6.19
N ALA A 69 -13.97 -54.97 6.86
CA ALA A 69 -13.86 -54.87 8.32
C ALA A 69 -12.69 -53.92 8.71
N PRO A 70 -12.59 -53.44 9.96
CA PRO A 70 -13.61 -52.68 10.68
C PRO A 70 -13.09 -51.29 11.15
N LEU A 71 -13.98 -50.37 11.50
CA LEU A 71 -13.62 -49.08 12.12
C LEU A 71 -13.69 -49.16 13.66
N PRO A 72 -12.72 -48.59 14.40
CA PRO A 72 -12.84 -48.40 15.86
C PRO A 72 -13.77 -47.24 16.23
N PRO A 73 -14.31 -47.19 17.47
CA PRO A 73 -15.34 -46.23 17.86
C PRO A 73 -14.79 -44.84 18.24
N GLN A 74 -15.61 -43.81 18.04
CA GLN A 74 -15.39 -42.46 18.58
C GLN A 74 -15.94 -42.34 20.02
N PRO A 75 -15.20 -41.75 20.97
CA PRO A 75 -15.75 -41.28 22.25
C PRO A 75 -16.62 -40.02 22.05
N GLY A 76 -17.78 -39.97 22.70
CA GLY A 76 -18.72 -38.85 22.59
C GLY A 76 -18.45 -37.69 23.57
N LEU A 77 -18.95 -36.50 23.22
CA LEU A 77 -18.94 -35.31 24.08
C LEU A 77 -20.01 -35.38 25.18
N PRO A 78 -19.68 -35.12 26.47
CA PRO A 78 -20.68 -34.89 27.51
C PRO A 78 -21.30 -33.48 27.40
N GLY A 79 -22.62 -33.38 27.50
CA GLY A 79 -23.35 -32.10 27.54
C GLY A 79 -23.57 -31.58 28.98
N TYR A 80 -23.79 -30.26 29.12
CA TYR A 80 -24.11 -29.60 30.39
C TYR A 80 -25.61 -29.67 30.73
N PRO A 81 -25.98 -30.01 31.98
CA PRO A 81 -27.35 -29.86 32.49
C PRO A 81 -27.50 -28.74 33.55
N SER A 82 -28.40 -27.80 33.27
CA SER A 82 -29.38 -27.15 34.18
C SER A 82 -29.04 -26.66 35.60
N ALA A 83 -29.26 -25.35 35.78
CA ALA A 83 -30.11 -24.71 36.83
C ALA A 83 -29.60 -24.43 38.26
N SER A 84 -30.03 -23.27 38.77
CA SER A 84 -29.76 -22.67 40.10
C SER A 84 -30.79 -23.06 41.18
N PRO A 85 -30.57 -22.80 42.48
CA PRO A 85 -30.77 -21.46 43.10
C PRO A 85 -29.67 -21.08 44.14
N GLY A 86 -29.61 -19.90 44.78
CA GLY A 86 -30.42 -18.66 44.73
C GLY A 86 -30.06 -17.67 45.87
N PHE A 87 -30.72 -16.51 45.91
CA PHE A 87 -30.57 -15.34 46.83
C PHE A 87 -29.34 -14.41 46.65
N GLY A 88 -29.46 -13.07 46.77
CA GLY A 88 -30.68 -12.24 46.70
C GLY A 88 -30.71 -10.95 47.54
N THR A 89 -30.15 -9.84 47.03
CA THR A 89 -30.44 -8.39 47.31
C THR A 89 -29.38 -7.56 46.55
N GLY A 90 -29.61 -6.31 46.11
CA GLY A 90 -30.84 -5.54 46.01
C GLY A 90 -30.61 -4.07 45.60
N LEU A 91 -31.32 -3.64 44.53
CA LEU A 91 -31.57 -2.30 43.94
C LEU A 91 -30.87 -2.09 42.57
N GLY A 92 -31.52 -1.70 41.46
CA GLY A 92 -32.91 -1.27 41.20
C GLY A 92 -32.96 0.21 40.75
N GLN A 93 -33.64 0.65 39.67
CA GLN A 93 -34.48 0.00 38.62
C GLN A 93 -33.87 0.37 37.22
N GLY A 94 -34.47 0.36 36.00
CA GLY A 94 -35.80 0.16 35.38
C GLY A 94 -35.84 1.03 34.09
N LEU A 95 -36.51 0.75 32.95
CA LEU A 95 -37.46 -0.27 32.44
C LEU A 95 -37.08 -0.57 30.96
N GLY A 96 -37.22 -1.79 30.40
CA GLY A 96 -38.43 -2.33 29.72
C GLY A 96 -38.32 -2.17 28.18
N GLN A 97 -38.17 -3.18 27.31
CA GLN A 97 -39.03 -4.33 26.96
C GLN A 97 -40.43 -3.92 26.41
N THR A 98 -41.00 -4.45 25.31
CA THR A 98 -40.63 -5.61 24.44
C THR A 98 -41.44 -5.66 23.12
N ALA A 99 -40.97 -6.49 22.16
CA ALA A 99 -41.76 -7.20 21.11
C ALA A 99 -42.35 -6.40 19.91
N ALA A 100 -42.89 -7.12 18.91
CA ALA A 100 -43.15 -6.61 17.55
C ALA A 100 -44.31 -7.29 16.80
N ASN A 101 -44.77 -6.65 15.70
CA ASN A 101 -45.66 -7.15 14.62
C ASN A 101 -47.15 -7.47 14.98
N PRO A 102 -48.09 -7.51 13.99
CA PRO A 102 -48.30 -6.52 12.91
C PRO A 102 -49.80 -6.21 12.58
N PHE A 103 -50.06 -5.03 11.98
CA PHE A 103 -51.22 -4.65 11.13
C PHE A 103 -52.67 -5.12 11.43
N GLN A 104 -53.48 -4.21 12.00
CA GLN A 104 -54.94 -3.97 11.77
C GLN A 104 -55.31 -2.64 12.48
N SER A 105 -56.28 -1.79 12.09
CA SER A 105 -56.98 -1.57 10.81
C SER A 105 -57.76 -0.23 10.86
N ALA A 106 -57.79 0.51 9.73
CA ALA A 106 -58.69 1.60 9.30
C ALA A 106 -59.63 2.34 10.30
N GLY A 107 -59.62 3.69 10.28
CA GLY A 107 -60.85 4.49 10.48
C GLY A 107 -60.74 5.91 11.09
N GLN A 108 -61.02 6.93 10.28
CA GLN A 108 -61.63 8.25 10.62
C GLN A 108 -60.94 9.26 11.58
N GLY A 109 -60.93 10.53 11.14
CA GLY A 109 -61.33 11.67 12.00
C GLY A 109 -60.27 12.44 12.80
N PHE A 110 -59.35 13.17 12.14
CA PHE A 110 -58.41 14.10 12.82
C PHE A 110 -58.80 15.60 12.74
N PHE A 111 -60.08 15.94 12.88
CA PHE A 111 -60.52 17.32 13.14
C PHE A 111 -61.81 17.36 13.98
N PRO A 112 -61.72 17.74 15.27
CA PRO A 112 -62.79 18.38 16.01
C PRO A 112 -62.62 19.93 16.00
N ASP A 113 -63.71 20.64 16.34
CA ASP A 113 -63.89 22.07 16.05
C ASP A 113 -63.20 23.10 16.96
N ILE A 114 -63.27 24.36 16.50
CA ILE A 114 -62.69 25.58 17.08
C ILE A 114 -63.46 26.08 18.33
N GLY A 115 -62.72 26.57 19.34
CA GLY A 115 -63.27 27.31 20.49
C GLY A 115 -62.18 28.04 21.29
N ALA A 116 -61.61 29.17 20.85
CA ALA A 116 -62.21 30.52 20.72
C ALA A 116 -62.07 31.40 21.98
N ALA A 117 -61.01 32.22 22.04
CA ALA A 117 -60.94 33.45 22.83
C ALA A 117 -60.05 34.48 22.09
N GLN A 118 -60.43 35.76 22.13
CA GLN A 118 -59.99 36.83 21.22
C GLN A 118 -58.54 37.34 21.44
N PRO A 119 -57.92 38.01 20.45
CA PRO A 119 -56.51 38.38 20.50
C PRO A 119 -56.23 39.62 21.36
N ALA A 120 -55.12 39.58 22.10
CA ALA A 120 -54.49 40.78 22.65
C ALA A 120 -53.83 41.59 21.53
N PHE A 121 -53.98 42.92 21.58
CA PHE A 121 -53.44 43.83 20.56
C PHE A 121 -51.92 43.96 20.68
N VAL A 122 -51.18 43.47 19.68
CA VAL A 122 -49.72 43.60 19.56
C VAL A 122 -49.41 44.27 18.21
N PRO A 123 -48.49 45.26 18.13
CA PRO A 123 -48.32 46.05 16.92
C PRO A 123 -47.89 45.26 15.68
N SER A 124 -48.29 45.75 14.50
CA SER A 124 -47.89 45.21 13.21
C SER A 124 -46.37 45.21 13.03
N ALA A 125 -45.78 44.03 12.81
CA ALA A 125 -44.44 43.92 12.26
C ALA A 125 -44.36 44.66 10.91
N PRO A 126 -43.22 45.29 10.56
CA PRO A 126 -43.09 46.01 9.30
C PRO A 126 -43.25 45.05 8.12
N ALA A 127 -44.13 45.39 7.19
CA ALA A 127 -44.26 44.63 5.96
C ALA A 127 -42.93 44.65 5.18
N THR A 128 -42.52 43.50 4.64
CA THR A 128 -41.44 43.45 3.65
C THR A 128 -41.77 44.43 2.52
N PRO A 129 -40.85 45.33 2.12
CA PRO A 129 -41.15 46.40 1.18
C PRO A 129 -41.49 45.80 -0.19
N ARG A 130 -42.78 45.78 -0.51
CA ARG A 130 -43.27 45.40 -1.84
C ARG A 130 -42.76 46.40 -2.85
N ILE A 131 -42.35 45.91 -4.01
CA ILE A 131 -41.93 46.76 -5.12
C ILE A 131 -43.18 47.48 -5.63
N SER A 132 -43.21 48.81 -5.57
CA SER A 132 -44.34 49.57 -6.13
C SER A 132 -44.48 49.26 -7.62
N LEU A 133 -45.71 49.23 -8.13
CA LEU A 133 -45.94 48.79 -9.50
C LEU A 133 -45.09 49.59 -10.50
N ARG A 134 -44.97 50.91 -10.31
CA ARG A 134 -44.14 51.78 -11.16
C ARG A 134 -42.68 51.33 -11.22
N ALA A 135 -42.08 50.92 -10.10
CA ALA A 135 -40.72 50.40 -10.08
C ALA A 135 -40.62 49.02 -10.75
N ALA A 136 -41.62 48.15 -10.55
CA ALA A 136 -41.67 46.83 -11.21
C ALA A 136 -41.82 46.94 -12.74
N LEU A 137 -42.59 47.92 -13.23
CA LEU A 137 -42.84 48.18 -14.65
C LEU A 137 -41.74 49.00 -15.35
N GLN A 138 -40.87 49.69 -14.60
CA GLN A 138 -39.72 50.43 -15.13
C GLN A 138 -38.44 49.58 -15.30
N ALA A 139 -38.44 48.34 -14.81
CA ALA A 139 -37.28 47.46 -14.75
C ALA A 139 -36.90 46.79 -16.09
N ALA A 140 -36.72 47.60 -17.14
CA ALA A 140 -36.02 47.23 -18.37
C ALA A 140 -34.50 47.29 -18.15
N THR A 141 -33.66 46.37 -18.64
CA THR A 141 -33.88 45.12 -19.39
C THR A 141 -32.70 44.20 -19.11
N LEU A 142 -32.93 42.89 -18.98
CA LEU A 142 -31.92 41.92 -19.41
C LEU A 142 -31.96 41.90 -20.95
N GLY A 143 -30.83 42.21 -21.59
CA GLY A 143 -30.76 42.40 -23.04
C GLY A 143 -30.97 41.11 -23.85
N ARG A 144 -30.88 41.22 -25.18
CA ARG A 144 -30.84 40.06 -26.11
C ARG A 144 -29.72 39.11 -25.66
N GLY A 145 -30.11 37.96 -25.10
CA GLY A 145 -29.18 36.99 -24.49
C GLY A 145 -29.81 36.01 -23.50
N PHE A 146 -31.03 36.26 -23.01
CA PHE A 146 -31.67 35.39 -21.99
C PHE A 146 -32.14 34.01 -22.51
N SER A 147 -32.42 33.88 -23.81
CA SER A 147 -32.58 32.59 -24.51
C SER A 147 -32.10 32.75 -25.97
N SER A 148 -31.69 31.65 -26.59
CA SER A 148 -31.45 31.56 -28.04
C SER A 148 -32.75 31.55 -28.86
N ASN A 149 -33.88 31.24 -28.23
CA ASN A 149 -35.20 31.25 -28.84
C ASN A 149 -35.76 32.68 -28.95
N PRO A 150 -36.09 33.16 -30.16
CA PRO A 150 -36.56 34.53 -30.36
C PRO A 150 -37.90 34.82 -29.66
N LEU A 151 -38.78 33.82 -29.52
CA LEU A 151 -40.08 33.98 -28.87
C LEU A 151 -39.92 34.28 -27.38
N VAL A 152 -39.07 33.50 -26.69
CA VAL A 152 -38.79 33.65 -25.25
C VAL A 152 -37.93 34.88 -24.99
N ALA A 153 -36.90 35.12 -25.82
CA ALA A 153 -36.01 36.27 -25.66
C ALA A 153 -36.75 37.61 -25.77
N VAL A 154 -37.69 37.75 -26.72
CA VAL A 154 -38.50 38.97 -26.89
C VAL A 154 -39.62 39.07 -25.83
N ALA A 155 -40.08 37.95 -25.26
CA ALA A 155 -41.08 37.93 -24.18
C ALA A 155 -40.48 38.17 -22.78
N SER A 156 -39.15 38.17 -22.65
CA SER A 156 -38.40 38.16 -21.39
C SER A 156 -38.91 39.13 -20.32
N ASN A 157 -39.07 40.42 -20.62
CA ASN A 157 -39.61 41.43 -19.69
C ASN A 157 -40.97 41.02 -19.10
N LEU A 158 -41.88 40.56 -19.96
CA LEU A 158 -43.24 40.20 -19.60
C LEU A 158 -43.28 38.88 -18.79
N LEU A 159 -42.43 37.91 -19.15
CA LEU A 159 -42.28 36.65 -18.41
C LEU A 159 -41.68 36.88 -17.01
N ILE A 160 -40.69 37.77 -16.89
CA ILE A 160 -40.11 38.20 -15.60
C ILE A 160 -41.15 38.93 -14.75
N LEU A 161 -41.98 39.78 -15.35
CA LEU A 161 -43.10 40.43 -14.68
C LEU A 161 -44.09 39.39 -14.14
N PHE A 162 -44.53 38.42 -14.95
CA PHE A 162 -45.42 37.34 -14.52
C PHE A 162 -44.85 36.54 -13.33
N GLY A 163 -43.55 36.23 -13.35
CA GLY A 163 -42.87 35.58 -12.21
C GLY A 163 -42.92 36.42 -10.93
N ARG A 164 -42.61 37.73 -11.01
CA ARG A 164 -42.66 38.67 -9.87
C ARG A 164 -44.07 38.86 -9.30
N LEU A 165 -45.09 38.84 -10.17
CA LEU A 165 -46.49 38.95 -9.75
C LEU A 165 -46.94 37.67 -9.01
N ARG A 166 -46.61 36.48 -9.56
CA ARG A 166 -46.92 35.18 -8.91
C ARG A 166 -46.25 35.02 -7.56
N SER A 167 -45.05 35.58 -7.35
CA SER A 167 -44.37 35.56 -6.05
C SER A 167 -44.87 36.61 -5.05
N GLY A 168 -45.83 37.47 -5.42
CA GLY A 168 -46.43 38.45 -4.51
C GLY A 168 -45.51 39.61 -4.10
N LEU A 169 -44.41 39.82 -4.82
CA LEU A 169 -43.37 40.82 -4.50
C LEU A 169 -43.71 42.25 -4.96
N VAL A 170 -44.84 42.45 -5.67
CA VAL A 170 -45.22 43.70 -6.33
C VAL A 170 -46.57 44.18 -5.81
N GLU A 171 -46.73 45.50 -5.63
CA GLU A 171 -48.03 46.10 -5.31
C GLU A 171 -48.94 46.16 -6.54
N MET A 172 -50.20 45.73 -6.39
CA MET A 172 -51.10 45.49 -7.52
C MET A 172 -52.04 46.67 -7.79
N GLU A 173 -51.69 47.54 -8.75
CA GLU A 173 -52.66 48.47 -9.37
C GLU A 173 -53.19 47.85 -10.68
N ALA A 174 -54.48 47.53 -10.75
CA ALA A 174 -55.03 46.77 -11.88
C ALA A 174 -54.88 47.48 -13.23
N MET A 175 -55.36 48.72 -13.36
CA MET A 175 -55.38 49.45 -14.63
C MET A 175 -53.98 49.71 -15.23
N PRO A 176 -52.97 50.21 -14.47
CA PRO A 176 -51.62 50.43 -15.04
C PRO A 176 -50.91 49.11 -15.40
N LEU A 177 -51.18 48.02 -14.67
CA LEU A 177 -50.68 46.69 -15.03
C LEU A 177 -51.31 46.20 -16.34
N MET A 178 -52.63 46.33 -16.48
CA MET A 178 -53.38 45.98 -17.70
C MET A 178 -52.88 46.77 -18.91
N GLU A 179 -52.63 48.08 -18.76
CA GLU A 179 -52.08 48.91 -19.83
C GLU A 179 -50.65 48.53 -20.20
N HIS A 180 -49.80 48.19 -19.23
CA HIS A 180 -48.43 47.73 -19.51
C HIS A 180 -48.41 46.36 -20.18
N VAL A 181 -49.12 45.37 -19.64
CA VAL A 181 -49.22 44.02 -20.23
C VAL A 181 -49.77 44.08 -21.66
N ALA A 182 -50.80 44.91 -21.90
CA ALA A 182 -51.30 45.11 -23.26
C ALA A 182 -50.29 45.83 -24.18
N ARG A 183 -49.48 46.76 -23.67
CA ARG A 183 -48.45 47.46 -24.46
C ARG A 183 -47.32 46.53 -24.88
N GLU A 184 -46.82 45.70 -23.96
CA GLU A 184 -45.80 44.69 -24.26
C GLU A 184 -46.33 43.67 -25.27
N ILE A 185 -47.58 43.18 -25.10
CA ILE A 185 -48.22 42.24 -26.03
C ILE A 185 -48.49 42.84 -27.41
N ASP A 186 -48.78 44.15 -27.53
CA ASP A 186 -48.89 44.81 -28.83
C ASP A 186 -47.53 44.96 -29.53
N GLY A 187 -46.49 45.35 -28.78
CA GLY A 187 -45.12 45.49 -29.28
C GLY A 187 -44.46 44.15 -29.67
N TYR A 188 -44.79 43.07 -28.96
CA TYR A 188 -44.23 41.72 -29.10
C TYR A 188 -44.20 41.24 -30.55
N ASP A 189 -45.33 41.36 -31.25
CA ASP A 189 -45.53 40.93 -32.64
C ASP A 189 -44.53 41.60 -33.61
N ARG A 190 -44.40 42.92 -33.51
CA ARG A 190 -43.45 43.71 -34.33
C ARG A 190 -42.01 43.37 -34.01
N ALA A 191 -41.71 43.09 -32.74
CA ALA A 191 -40.37 42.71 -32.28
C ALA A 191 -39.99 41.28 -32.72
N LEU A 192 -40.94 40.34 -32.81
CA LEU A 192 -40.74 39.00 -33.38
C LEU A 192 -40.50 39.05 -34.90
N ILE A 193 -41.27 39.85 -35.64
CA ILE A 193 -41.03 40.08 -37.08
C ILE A 193 -39.65 40.69 -37.29
N GLY A 194 -39.25 41.66 -36.45
CA GLY A 194 -37.89 42.22 -36.42
C GLY A 194 -36.79 41.28 -35.93
N ALA A 195 -37.14 40.07 -35.47
CA ALA A 195 -36.22 38.98 -35.13
C ALA A 195 -36.23 37.84 -36.17
N GLY A 196 -36.97 37.98 -37.28
CA GLY A 196 -37.04 37.00 -38.37
C GLY A 196 -38.03 35.84 -38.16
N VAL A 197 -38.92 35.94 -37.16
CA VAL A 197 -39.94 34.92 -36.88
C VAL A 197 -41.07 34.96 -37.92
N ALA A 198 -41.60 33.80 -38.29
CA ALA A 198 -42.71 33.70 -39.24
C ALA A 198 -44.01 34.34 -38.66
N PRO A 199 -44.79 35.14 -39.41
CA PRO A 199 -45.97 35.82 -38.86
C PRO A 199 -47.03 34.89 -38.23
N ALA A 200 -47.21 33.68 -38.76
CA ALA A 200 -48.11 32.69 -38.18
C ALA A 200 -47.60 32.14 -36.82
N GLU A 201 -46.29 31.97 -36.66
CA GLU A 201 -45.65 31.54 -35.42
C GLU A 201 -45.72 32.67 -34.36
N ALA A 202 -45.47 33.91 -34.77
CA ALA A 202 -45.61 35.10 -33.92
C ALA A 202 -47.06 35.31 -33.43
N MET A 203 -48.06 35.07 -34.29
CA MET A 203 -49.48 35.14 -33.92
C MET A 203 -49.84 34.11 -32.84
N VAL A 204 -49.36 32.86 -32.98
CA VAL A 204 -49.58 31.81 -31.96
C VAL A 204 -48.84 32.16 -30.66
N ALA A 205 -47.58 32.61 -30.73
CA ALA A 205 -46.81 33.05 -29.56
C ALA A 205 -47.54 34.16 -28.77
N LYS A 206 -48.11 35.14 -29.47
CA LYS A 206 -48.93 36.21 -28.88
C LYS A 206 -50.21 35.68 -28.23
N TYR A 207 -50.90 34.71 -28.83
CA TYR A 207 -52.09 34.06 -28.25
C TYR A 207 -51.76 33.31 -26.95
N LEU A 208 -50.63 32.59 -26.91
CA LEU A 208 -50.16 31.87 -25.72
C LEU A 208 -49.82 32.83 -24.56
N LEU A 209 -49.16 33.96 -24.85
CA LEU A 209 -48.88 35.00 -23.85
C LEU A 209 -50.15 35.68 -23.33
N CYS A 210 -51.14 35.97 -24.20
CA CYS A 210 -52.45 36.46 -23.77
C CYS A 210 -53.14 35.50 -22.79
N GLY A 211 -53.18 34.20 -23.13
CA GLY A 211 -53.73 33.17 -22.24
C GLY A 211 -52.99 33.04 -20.91
N THR A 212 -51.66 33.17 -20.95
CA THR A 212 -50.80 33.12 -19.76
C THR A 212 -51.03 34.32 -18.83
N ALA A 213 -51.14 35.52 -19.40
CA ALA A 213 -51.48 36.74 -18.65
C ALA A 213 -52.84 36.61 -17.96
N ASP A 214 -53.85 36.15 -18.68
CA ASP A 214 -55.22 36.06 -18.20
C ASP A 214 -55.39 34.98 -17.11
N ASP A 215 -54.80 33.79 -17.27
CA ASP A 215 -54.86 32.73 -16.24
C ASP A 215 -54.05 33.07 -14.99
N LEU A 216 -52.88 33.69 -15.12
CA LEU A 216 -52.08 34.08 -13.95
C LEU A 216 -52.76 35.22 -13.15
N VAL A 217 -53.15 36.32 -13.80
CA VAL A 217 -53.60 37.51 -13.06
C VAL A 217 -54.99 37.33 -12.44
N GLN A 218 -55.91 36.60 -13.07
CA GLN A 218 -57.23 36.30 -12.47
C GLN A 218 -57.15 35.48 -11.17
N ASN A 219 -56.05 34.75 -10.98
CA ASN A 219 -55.82 33.89 -9.82
C ASN A 219 -54.92 34.51 -8.74
N LEU A 220 -54.42 35.74 -8.93
CA LEU A 220 -53.63 36.44 -7.91
C LEU A 220 -54.50 36.90 -6.71
N PRO A 221 -53.98 36.80 -5.47
CA PRO A 221 -54.70 37.27 -4.28
C PRO A 221 -54.80 38.81 -4.26
N GLY A 222 -55.96 39.33 -3.86
CA GLY A 222 -56.21 40.77 -3.72
C GLY A 222 -56.56 41.51 -5.02
N THR A 223 -56.71 40.81 -6.15
CA THR A 223 -57.18 41.42 -7.41
C THR A 223 -58.70 41.63 -7.42
N ASP A 224 -59.16 42.75 -7.96
CA ASP A 224 -60.56 42.91 -8.36
C ASP A 224 -60.81 42.09 -9.64
N ARG A 225 -61.18 40.82 -9.45
CA ARG A 225 -61.44 39.84 -10.51
C ARG A 225 -62.49 40.34 -11.52
N GLY A 226 -63.43 41.19 -11.10
CA GLY A 226 -64.48 41.73 -11.97
C GLY A 226 -63.93 42.66 -13.05
N LEU A 227 -62.82 43.37 -12.77
CA LEU A 227 -62.17 44.27 -13.73
C LEU A 227 -61.34 43.51 -14.76
N TRP A 228 -60.42 42.62 -14.35
CA TRP A 228 -59.56 41.94 -15.34
C TRP A 228 -60.37 41.09 -16.34
N VAL A 229 -61.45 40.45 -15.90
CA VAL A 229 -62.33 39.65 -16.78
C VAL A 229 -63.01 40.49 -17.88
N GLN A 230 -63.25 41.79 -17.66
CA GLN A 230 -63.77 42.70 -18.68
C GLN A 230 -62.72 43.07 -19.75
N TYR A 231 -61.43 43.02 -19.39
CA TYR A 231 -60.31 43.51 -20.19
C TYR A 231 -59.27 42.43 -20.52
N SER A 232 -59.68 41.15 -20.53
CA SER A 232 -58.85 39.98 -20.87
C SER A 232 -58.01 40.24 -22.13
N MET A 233 -56.73 39.86 -22.07
CA MET A 233 -55.79 40.04 -23.18
C MET A 233 -56.19 39.17 -24.39
N ALA A 234 -56.71 37.96 -24.14
CA ALA A 234 -57.31 37.13 -25.19
C ALA A 234 -58.49 37.83 -25.87
N ALA A 235 -59.43 38.37 -25.09
CA ALA A 235 -60.60 39.08 -25.62
C ALA A 235 -60.20 40.38 -26.35
N ARG A 236 -59.18 41.09 -25.88
CA ARG A 236 -58.68 42.34 -26.48
C ARG A 236 -57.99 42.13 -27.82
N PHE A 237 -57.13 41.12 -27.95
CA PHE A 237 -56.29 40.93 -29.13
C PHE A 237 -56.83 39.90 -30.14
N PHE A 238 -57.62 38.93 -29.69
CA PHE A 238 -58.13 37.83 -30.52
C PHE A 238 -59.66 37.71 -30.52
N GLN A 239 -60.37 38.50 -29.70
CA GLN A 239 -61.83 38.44 -29.51
C GLN A 239 -62.35 37.09 -28.97
N THR A 240 -61.47 36.20 -28.52
CA THR A 240 -61.84 34.90 -27.92
C THR A 240 -61.70 34.92 -26.39
N ARG A 241 -62.24 33.89 -25.73
CA ARG A 241 -62.17 33.67 -24.27
C ARG A 241 -61.82 32.22 -23.92
N ASP A 242 -61.30 31.49 -24.90
CA ASP A 242 -61.06 30.04 -24.88
C ASP A 242 -59.59 29.65 -24.68
N THR A 243 -58.69 30.63 -24.48
CA THR A 243 -57.24 30.44 -24.36
C THR A 243 -56.82 29.37 -23.35
N GLY A 244 -57.57 29.20 -22.25
CA GLY A 244 -57.34 28.13 -21.27
C GLY A 244 -57.46 26.70 -21.84
N VAL A 245 -58.20 26.53 -22.93
CA VAL A 245 -58.34 25.29 -23.73
C VAL A 245 -57.43 25.38 -24.96
N GLY A 246 -57.50 26.49 -25.70
CA GLY A 246 -56.79 26.72 -26.97
C GLY A 246 -55.27 26.58 -26.85
N PHE A 247 -54.67 26.98 -25.72
CA PHE A 247 -53.24 26.75 -25.45
C PHE A 247 -52.84 25.28 -25.63
N PHE A 248 -53.68 24.35 -25.17
CA PHE A 248 -53.39 22.91 -25.26
C PHE A 248 -53.68 22.34 -26.66
N SER A 249 -54.62 22.93 -27.42
CA SER A 249 -54.77 22.68 -28.87
C SER A 249 -53.51 23.07 -29.64
N GLU A 250 -52.95 24.26 -29.37
CA GLU A 250 -51.73 24.68 -30.06
C GLU A 250 -50.51 23.86 -29.62
N ALA A 251 -50.46 23.41 -28.36
CA ALA A 251 -49.43 22.47 -27.90
C ALA A 251 -49.53 21.10 -28.60
N GLU A 252 -50.74 20.56 -28.76
CA GLU A 252 -50.95 19.30 -29.49
C GLU A 252 -50.54 19.41 -30.97
N LYS A 253 -50.88 20.51 -31.65
CA LYS A 253 -50.40 20.79 -33.03
C LYS A 253 -48.89 20.94 -33.09
N ALA A 254 -48.30 21.70 -32.17
CA ALA A 254 -46.85 21.91 -32.12
C ALA A 254 -46.09 20.59 -31.89
N MET A 255 -46.65 19.70 -31.06
CA MET A 255 -46.11 18.35 -30.82
C MET A 255 -46.20 17.41 -32.04
N GLN A 256 -47.03 17.69 -33.05
CA GLN A 256 -47.11 16.90 -34.30
C GLN A 256 -45.99 17.25 -35.30
N ALA A 257 -45.52 18.50 -35.34
CA ALA A 257 -44.35 18.93 -36.13
C ALA A 257 -43.27 19.60 -35.24
N PRO A 258 -42.72 18.89 -34.25
CA PRO A 258 -42.02 19.51 -33.12
C PRO A 258 -40.60 19.98 -33.43
N ALA A 259 -40.01 19.54 -34.55
CA ALA A 259 -38.77 20.11 -35.08
C ALA A 259 -38.99 21.45 -35.80
N GLN A 260 -40.21 21.69 -36.31
CA GLN A 260 -40.60 22.96 -36.93
C GLN A 260 -41.09 23.97 -35.87
N TYR A 261 -41.83 23.50 -34.86
CA TYR A 261 -42.40 24.33 -33.80
C TYR A 261 -41.59 24.33 -32.50
N ALA A 262 -40.28 24.05 -32.57
CA ALA A 262 -39.40 23.95 -31.41
C ALA A 262 -39.43 25.22 -30.53
N ASN A 263 -39.44 26.42 -31.15
CA ASN A 263 -39.50 27.67 -30.41
C ASN A 263 -40.81 27.82 -29.61
N LEU A 264 -41.94 27.44 -30.23
CA LEU A 264 -43.26 27.50 -29.59
C LEU A 264 -43.36 26.52 -28.43
N LEU A 265 -42.80 25.32 -28.56
CA LEU A 265 -42.79 24.31 -27.50
C LEU A 265 -42.01 24.78 -26.25
N GLU A 266 -40.86 25.44 -26.40
CA GLU A 266 -40.13 26.05 -25.29
C GLU A 266 -40.89 27.23 -24.66
N LEU A 267 -41.57 28.07 -25.47
CA LEU A 267 -42.42 29.14 -24.93
C LEU A 267 -43.59 28.56 -24.12
N MET A 268 -44.27 27.53 -24.64
CA MET A 268 -45.34 26.83 -23.94
C MET A 268 -44.85 26.21 -22.62
N LEU A 269 -43.69 25.54 -22.63
CA LEU A 269 -43.06 24.98 -21.44
C LEU A 269 -42.75 26.07 -20.39
N THR A 270 -42.28 27.23 -20.85
CA THR A 270 -41.97 28.39 -20.00
C THR A 270 -43.24 28.95 -19.33
N CYS A 271 -44.33 29.13 -20.08
CA CYS A 271 -45.64 29.53 -19.54
C CYS A 271 -46.18 28.50 -18.53
N LEU A 272 -46.04 27.21 -18.84
CA LEU A 272 -46.44 26.10 -17.95
C LEU A 272 -45.63 26.08 -16.65
N ALA A 273 -44.32 26.36 -16.69
CA ALA A 273 -43.47 26.49 -15.50
C ALA A 273 -43.81 27.74 -14.67
N LEU A 274 -44.09 28.86 -15.34
CA LEU A 274 -44.54 30.12 -14.71
C LEU A 274 -45.89 30.00 -14.00
N GLY A 275 -46.65 28.93 -14.20
CA GLY A 275 -47.86 28.63 -13.42
C GLY A 275 -49.16 28.64 -14.22
N PHE A 276 -49.07 28.65 -15.56
CA PHE A 276 -50.24 28.40 -16.40
C PHE A 276 -50.78 26.99 -16.16
N GLU A 277 -52.09 26.92 -15.93
CA GLU A 277 -52.86 25.68 -15.74
C GLU A 277 -54.08 25.63 -16.68
N GLY A 278 -54.65 26.80 -17.03
CA GLY A 278 -55.76 26.91 -17.98
C GLY A 278 -56.95 26.02 -17.60
N GLN A 279 -57.45 25.23 -18.56
CA GLN A 279 -58.55 24.30 -18.36
C GLN A 279 -58.32 23.27 -17.23
N TYR A 280 -57.07 22.99 -16.87
CA TYR A 280 -56.74 22.01 -15.83
C TYR A 280 -56.81 22.59 -14.41
N ARG A 281 -56.91 23.92 -14.26
CA ARG A 281 -57.06 24.60 -12.95
C ARG A 281 -58.37 24.22 -12.24
N THR A 282 -59.43 23.96 -13.01
CA THR A 282 -60.78 23.64 -12.49
C THR A 282 -61.22 22.20 -12.77
N ALA A 283 -60.41 21.41 -13.48
CA ALA A 283 -60.70 20.00 -13.76
C ALA A 283 -60.39 19.10 -12.56
N GLN A 284 -61.28 18.13 -12.27
CA GLN A 284 -60.97 17.09 -11.28
C GLN A 284 -59.69 16.34 -11.68
N ASN A 285 -58.75 16.25 -10.73
CA ASN A 285 -57.40 15.68 -10.93
C ASN A 285 -56.55 16.36 -12.03
N GLY A 286 -56.86 17.60 -12.44
CA GLY A 286 -56.22 18.29 -13.57
C GLY A 286 -54.70 18.43 -13.51
N ALA A 287 -54.10 18.38 -12.32
CA ALA A 287 -52.64 18.35 -12.14
C ALA A 287 -51.96 17.15 -12.86
N VAL A 288 -52.64 16.01 -12.97
CA VAL A 288 -52.08 14.78 -13.59
C VAL A 288 -51.92 14.89 -15.12
N PRO A 289 -52.96 15.24 -15.92
CA PRO A 289 -52.77 15.49 -17.35
C PRO A 289 -51.85 16.68 -17.61
N LEU A 290 -51.89 17.73 -16.78
CA LEU A 290 -50.97 18.88 -16.89
C LEU A 290 -49.50 18.46 -16.75
N ALA A 291 -49.18 17.59 -15.78
CA ALA A 291 -47.84 17.02 -15.63
C ALA A 291 -47.42 16.14 -16.83
N ARG A 292 -48.35 15.32 -17.36
CA ARG A 292 -48.10 14.53 -18.58
C ARG A 292 -47.78 15.42 -19.78
N ILE A 293 -48.51 16.52 -19.98
CA ILE A 293 -48.30 17.44 -21.10
C ILE A 293 -46.94 18.14 -20.97
N ARG A 294 -46.58 18.62 -19.78
CA ARG A 294 -45.24 19.19 -19.50
C ARG A 294 -44.12 18.20 -19.87
N ALA A 295 -44.25 16.93 -19.49
CA ALA A 295 -43.28 15.89 -19.84
C ALA A 295 -43.22 15.59 -21.36
N ALA A 296 -44.35 15.63 -22.06
CA ALA A 296 -44.40 15.36 -23.50
C ALA A 296 -43.78 16.48 -24.35
N ILE A 297 -43.99 17.75 -23.96
CA ILE A 297 -43.37 18.93 -24.60
C ILE A 297 -41.84 18.91 -24.46
N PHE A 298 -41.31 18.36 -23.36
CA PHE A 298 -39.88 18.27 -23.05
C PHE A 298 -39.10 17.20 -23.87
N GLY A 299 -39.81 16.34 -24.61
CA GLY A 299 -39.41 14.93 -24.77
C GLY A 299 -38.18 14.58 -25.62
N LEU A 300 -38.01 15.15 -26.83
CA LEU A 300 -37.05 14.65 -27.82
C LEU A 300 -36.64 15.61 -28.96
N PRO A 301 -37.55 16.35 -29.63
CA PRO A 301 -37.24 16.87 -30.97
C PRO A 301 -36.34 18.11 -30.96
N GLY A 302 -36.50 18.99 -29.96
CA GLY A 302 -35.55 20.07 -29.70
C GLY A 302 -34.16 19.54 -29.34
N GLN A 303 -34.09 18.48 -28.53
CA GLN A 303 -32.83 17.81 -28.17
C GLN A 303 -32.13 17.26 -29.43
N MET A 304 -32.88 16.64 -30.35
CA MET A 304 -32.35 16.15 -31.62
C MET A 304 -31.88 17.29 -32.55
N ALA A 305 -32.56 18.43 -32.55
CA ALA A 305 -32.14 19.62 -33.29
C ALA A 305 -30.82 20.21 -32.72
N MET A 306 -30.67 20.21 -31.39
CA MET A 306 -29.44 20.68 -30.71
C MET A 306 -28.22 19.80 -31.01
N LEU A 307 -28.39 18.52 -31.34
CA LEU A 307 -27.30 17.63 -31.76
C LEU A 307 -26.69 17.99 -33.13
N ARG A 308 -27.36 18.82 -33.95
CA ARG A 308 -26.97 19.09 -35.35
C ARG A 308 -25.57 19.70 -35.48
N GLU A 309 -25.25 20.77 -34.75
CA GLU A 309 -23.94 21.41 -34.84
C GLU A 309 -22.82 20.60 -34.13
N PRO A 310 -23.01 20.06 -32.90
CA PRO A 310 -22.03 19.18 -32.26
C PRO A 310 -21.59 18.00 -33.14
N VAL A 311 -22.54 17.36 -33.84
CA VAL A 311 -22.24 16.28 -34.79
C VAL A 311 -21.49 16.80 -36.02
N ALA A 312 -21.88 17.95 -36.58
CA ALA A 312 -21.20 18.55 -37.73
C ALA A 312 -19.75 18.98 -37.40
N ASP A 313 -19.52 19.50 -36.20
CA ASP A 313 -18.19 19.87 -35.69
C ASP A 313 -17.32 18.64 -35.44
N PHE A 314 -17.87 17.60 -34.81
CA PHE A 314 -17.18 16.33 -34.59
C PHE A 314 -16.72 15.71 -35.91
N LEU A 315 -17.59 15.63 -36.92
CA LEU A 315 -17.23 15.15 -38.26
C LEU A 315 -16.09 15.96 -38.89
N ARG A 316 -16.17 17.30 -38.84
CA ARG A 316 -15.18 18.17 -39.47
C ARG A 316 -13.78 18.01 -38.86
N ARG A 317 -13.68 17.66 -37.57
CA ARG A 317 -12.41 17.35 -36.89
C ARG A 317 -11.93 15.92 -37.13
N VAL A 318 -12.82 14.93 -37.07
CA VAL A 318 -12.49 13.49 -37.23
C VAL A 318 -12.04 13.15 -38.65
N PHE A 319 -12.59 13.82 -39.66
CA PHE A 319 -12.25 13.64 -41.07
C PHE A 319 -11.34 14.74 -41.62
N GLU A 320 -10.64 15.49 -40.75
CA GLU A 320 -9.66 16.50 -41.17
C GLU A 320 -8.42 15.83 -41.81
N PRO A 321 -7.99 16.19 -43.04
CA PRO A 321 -6.90 15.48 -43.73
C PRO A 321 -5.53 15.71 -43.07
N THR A 322 -5.07 14.76 -42.28
CA THR A 322 -3.74 14.82 -41.63
C THR A 322 -2.67 14.10 -42.44
N ARG A 323 -1.47 14.68 -42.53
CA ARG A 323 -0.33 14.13 -43.30
C ARG A 323 0.31 12.84 -42.71
N TYR A 324 -0.31 12.24 -41.71
CA TYR A 324 0.23 11.14 -40.90
C TYR A 324 -0.73 9.96 -40.72
N ALA A 325 -1.97 10.03 -41.22
CA ALA A 325 -2.96 8.96 -41.15
C ALA A 325 -3.58 8.70 -42.53
N SER A 326 -4.16 7.52 -42.73
CA SER A 326 -4.99 7.23 -43.90
C SER A 326 -6.32 7.97 -43.77
N ASN A 327 -6.62 8.90 -44.69
CA ASN A 327 -7.88 9.64 -44.72
C ASN A 327 -9.08 8.67 -44.69
N ALA A 328 -9.83 8.70 -43.59
CA ALA A 328 -11.07 7.95 -43.47
C ALA A 328 -12.18 8.55 -44.37
N ILE A 329 -13.19 7.75 -44.71
CA ILE A 329 -14.32 8.19 -45.53
C ILE A 329 -15.60 8.03 -44.71
N LEU A 330 -16.35 9.11 -44.54
CA LEU A 330 -17.64 9.09 -43.84
C LEU A 330 -18.66 8.25 -44.64
N ARG A 331 -19.06 7.10 -44.09
CA ARG A 331 -19.95 6.14 -44.78
C ARG A 331 -21.44 6.52 -44.72
N GLY A 332 -21.90 7.09 -43.62
CA GLY A 332 -23.31 7.46 -43.41
C GLY A 332 -23.64 7.74 -41.94
N PHE A 333 -24.91 8.05 -41.66
CA PHE A 333 -25.46 8.24 -40.32
C PHE A 333 -26.64 7.31 -40.07
N TYR A 334 -26.72 6.77 -38.86
CA TYR A 334 -27.75 5.80 -38.46
C TYR A 334 -28.20 6.09 -37.03
N LEU A 335 -29.52 6.05 -36.79
CA LEU A 335 -30.14 6.30 -35.49
C LEU A 335 -30.66 4.97 -34.90
N THR A 336 -30.48 4.76 -33.60
CA THR A 336 -30.99 3.59 -32.87
C THR A 336 -31.58 3.99 -31.53
N SER A 337 -32.41 3.14 -30.93
CA SER A 337 -33.10 3.44 -29.66
C SER A 337 -32.96 2.27 -28.68
N GLY A 338 -32.35 2.55 -27.52
CA GLY A 338 -32.11 1.58 -26.43
C GLY A 338 -33.35 1.27 -25.59
N THR A 339 -33.18 0.33 -24.65
CA THR A 339 -34.24 -0.12 -23.75
C THR A 339 -34.58 0.90 -22.68
N GLN A 340 -35.84 1.33 -22.63
CA GLN A 340 -36.36 2.21 -21.56
C GLN A 340 -36.61 1.40 -20.27
N GLU A 341 -36.10 1.89 -19.13
CA GLU A 341 -36.35 1.31 -17.80
C GLU A 341 -36.96 2.34 -16.83
N GLY A 342 -37.78 1.85 -15.88
CA GLY A 342 -38.57 2.67 -14.96
C GLY A 342 -39.83 3.29 -15.58
N THR A 343 -40.76 3.75 -14.73
CA THR A 343 -41.89 4.57 -15.18
C THR A 343 -41.62 6.06 -14.87
N PRO A 344 -42.20 7.01 -15.63
CA PRO A 344 -41.98 8.44 -15.37
C PRO A 344 -42.42 8.92 -13.98
N ILE A 345 -43.27 8.17 -13.28
CA ILE A 345 -43.72 8.48 -11.91
C ILE A 345 -42.59 8.27 -10.90
N ASP A 346 -41.74 7.27 -11.10
CA ASP A 346 -40.69 6.87 -10.15
C ASP A 346 -39.62 7.97 -10.03
N GLN A 347 -39.30 8.63 -11.15
CA GLN A 347 -38.38 9.78 -11.22
C GLN A 347 -38.95 11.02 -10.50
N VAL A 348 -40.29 11.19 -10.48
CA VAL A 348 -40.96 12.31 -9.81
C VAL A 348 -41.00 12.10 -8.29
N LEU A 349 -41.33 10.90 -7.80
CA LEU A 349 -41.25 10.61 -6.36
C LEU A 349 -39.82 10.78 -5.83
N GLY A 350 -38.82 10.32 -6.58
CA GLY A 350 -37.40 10.51 -6.25
C GLY A 350 -36.92 11.97 -6.25
N ALA A 351 -37.71 12.92 -6.76
CA ALA A 351 -37.46 14.35 -6.64
C ALA A 351 -38.19 14.97 -5.44
N VAL A 352 -39.45 14.61 -5.22
CA VAL A 352 -40.26 15.13 -4.08
C VAL A 352 -39.64 14.74 -2.73
N ALA A 353 -39.14 13.50 -2.59
CA ALA A 353 -38.48 13.02 -1.37
C ALA A 353 -37.15 13.73 -1.02
N ARG A 354 -36.66 14.64 -1.87
CA ARG A 354 -35.52 15.53 -1.60
C ARG A 354 -35.90 16.99 -1.35
N ALA A 355 -37.17 17.36 -1.56
CA ALA A 355 -37.64 18.73 -1.41
C ALA A 355 -38.23 19.01 -0.01
N GLU A 356 -38.78 18.00 0.67
CA GLU A 356 -39.22 18.08 2.07
C GLU A 356 -38.23 17.34 2.97
N GLY A 357 -37.83 17.99 4.07
CA GLY A 357 -36.61 17.65 4.80
C GLY A 357 -36.67 16.34 5.61
N GLY A 358 -36.21 15.24 5.00
CA GLY A 358 -35.49 14.18 5.72
C GLY A 358 -36.31 13.01 6.29
N VAL A 359 -36.90 12.18 5.42
CA VAL A 359 -37.14 10.75 5.72
C VAL A 359 -36.72 9.89 4.54
N SER A 360 -35.82 8.92 4.78
CA SER A 360 -35.47 7.93 3.77
C SER A 360 -36.52 6.82 3.72
N LEU A 361 -37.16 6.64 2.55
CA LEU A 361 -38.06 5.51 2.28
C LEU A 361 -37.28 4.38 1.59
N ALA A 362 -37.41 3.16 2.12
CA ALA A 362 -36.60 2.03 1.69
C ALA A 362 -36.90 1.58 0.24
N PRO A 363 -35.88 1.17 -0.55
CA PRO A 363 -36.06 0.74 -1.92
C PRO A 363 -36.72 -0.64 -1.99
N GLY A 364 -37.93 -0.72 -2.55
CA GLY A 364 -38.70 -1.98 -2.57
C GLY A 364 -39.72 -2.20 -3.69
N PHE A 365 -39.95 -1.24 -4.58
CA PHE A 365 -40.98 -1.34 -5.64
C PHE A 365 -40.53 -0.73 -6.98
N LEU A 366 -39.92 -1.53 -7.85
CA LEU A 366 -39.74 -1.24 -9.28
C LEU A 366 -39.90 -2.54 -10.09
N SER A 367 -40.80 -2.57 -11.08
CA SER A 367 -40.97 -3.73 -11.98
C SER A 367 -41.64 -3.34 -13.30
N GLY A 368 -40.84 -3.20 -14.36
CA GLY A 368 -41.32 -2.96 -15.73
C GLY A 368 -40.20 -3.23 -16.73
N LYS A 369 -40.47 -4.00 -17.80
CA LYS A 369 -39.45 -4.42 -18.78
C LYS A 369 -39.49 -3.57 -20.04
N GLY A 370 -38.34 -3.03 -20.44
CA GLY A 370 -38.19 -2.19 -21.62
C GLY A 370 -38.30 -2.90 -22.98
N LYS A 371 -38.40 -2.09 -24.04
CA LYS A 371 -38.25 -2.48 -25.46
C LYS A 371 -37.29 -1.51 -26.15
N SER A 372 -36.65 -1.95 -27.24
CA SER A 372 -35.73 -1.17 -28.08
C SER A 372 -36.18 -1.16 -29.54
N PHE A 373 -35.72 -0.19 -30.33
CA PHE A 373 -36.13 0.03 -31.72
C PHE A 373 -34.95 0.31 -32.68
N PHE A 374 -35.19 0.13 -33.98
CA PHE A 374 -34.31 0.41 -35.14
C PHE A 374 -33.00 -0.42 -35.28
N LEU A 375 -32.49 -1.02 -34.20
CA LEU A 375 -31.26 -1.82 -34.18
C LEU A 375 -31.17 -2.97 -35.22
N GLN A 376 -32.27 -3.70 -35.39
CA GLN A 376 -32.32 -4.91 -36.22
C GLN A 376 -31.95 -4.63 -37.69
N ASP A 377 -32.34 -3.46 -38.21
CA ASP A 377 -32.11 -3.08 -39.59
C ASP A 377 -30.69 -2.58 -39.83
N LEU A 378 -30.13 -1.79 -38.90
CA LEU A 378 -28.72 -1.35 -38.96
C LEU A 378 -27.77 -2.56 -39.04
N LEU A 379 -27.97 -3.54 -38.15
CA LEU A 379 -27.16 -4.75 -38.10
C LEU A 379 -27.30 -5.57 -39.39
N ARG A 380 -28.53 -5.85 -39.84
CA ARG A 380 -28.79 -6.72 -41.00
C ARG A 380 -28.48 -6.09 -42.36
N LYS A 381 -28.84 -4.82 -42.56
CA LYS A 381 -28.83 -4.17 -43.89
C LYS A 381 -27.54 -3.40 -44.18
N VAL A 382 -26.76 -3.07 -43.16
CA VAL A 382 -25.48 -2.34 -43.29
C VAL A 382 -24.33 -3.17 -42.75
N ILE A 383 -24.26 -3.37 -41.43
CA ILE A 383 -23.05 -3.90 -40.77
C ILE A 383 -22.71 -5.33 -41.25
N PHE A 384 -23.69 -6.23 -41.36
CA PHE A 384 -23.46 -7.59 -41.87
C PHE A 384 -23.39 -7.67 -43.40
N ALA A 385 -23.84 -6.63 -44.12
CA ALA A 385 -23.84 -6.59 -45.59
C ALA A 385 -22.50 -6.08 -46.16
N GLU A 386 -21.86 -5.11 -45.48
CA GLU A 386 -20.59 -4.50 -45.94
C GLU A 386 -19.34 -5.15 -45.33
N ARG A 387 -19.50 -6.21 -44.51
CA ARG A 387 -18.46 -6.85 -43.68
C ARG A 387 -17.17 -7.28 -44.42
N ASP A 388 -17.25 -7.50 -45.73
CA ASP A 388 -16.18 -8.06 -46.56
C ASP A 388 -15.40 -6.98 -47.36
N TRP A 389 -15.66 -5.68 -47.12
CA TRP A 389 -15.06 -4.56 -47.90
C TRP A 389 -13.69 -4.05 -47.41
N VAL A 390 -13.17 -4.51 -46.25
CA VAL A 390 -11.89 -4.06 -45.69
C VAL A 390 -10.90 -5.22 -45.61
N SER A 391 -9.74 -5.08 -46.27
CA SER A 391 -8.66 -6.07 -46.27
C SER A 391 -7.40 -5.51 -45.63
N HIS A 392 -6.67 -6.38 -44.91
CA HIS A 392 -5.44 -6.05 -44.19
C HIS A 392 -4.23 -5.93 -45.12
N ASP A 393 -3.19 -5.21 -44.67
CA ASP A 393 -1.88 -5.18 -45.33
C ASP A 393 -1.22 -6.58 -45.33
N ARG A 394 -0.75 -7.00 -46.51
CA ARG A 394 -0.06 -8.28 -46.71
C ARG A 394 1.31 -8.33 -46.02
N GLY A 395 1.94 -7.18 -45.75
CA GLY A 395 3.17 -7.08 -44.94
C GLY A 395 2.90 -7.43 -43.47
N ALA A 396 1.95 -6.72 -42.85
CA ALA A 396 1.48 -6.96 -41.49
C ALA A 396 0.98 -8.40 -41.28
N VAL A 397 0.09 -8.89 -42.15
CA VAL A 397 -0.46 -10.27 -42.09
C VAL A 397 0.65 -11.33 -42.10
N ARG A 398 1.78 -11.09 -42.79
CA ARG A 398 2.90 -12.06 -42.82
C ARG A 398 3.72 -12.06 -41.53
N ARG A 399 3.77 -10.95 -40.77
CA ARG A 399 4.38 -10.89 -39.43
C ARG A 399 3.46 -11.52 -38.38
N ASP A 400 2.19 -11.14 -38.41
CA ASP A 400 1.09 -11.72 -37.62
C ASP A 400 1.04 -13.25 -37.73
N LEU A 401 1.14 -13.81 -38.95
CA LEU A 401 1.18 -15.27 -39.17
C LEU A 401 2.41 -15.97 -38.56
N ILE A 402 3.53 -15.27 -38.39
CA ILE A 402 4.74 -15.82 -37.74
C ILE A 402 4.59 -15.75 -36.21
N LEU A 403 4.14 -14.61 -35.67
CA LEU A 403 3.87 -14.43 -34.25
C LEU A 403 2.81 -15.42 -33.76
N ARG A 404 1.69 -15.58 -34.49
CA ARG A 404 0.66 -16.58 -34.18
C ARG A 404 1.16 -18.03 -34.23
N ARG A 405 2.25 -18.32 -34.93
CA ARG A 405 2.83 -19.68 -34.96
C ARG A 405 3.65 -19.94 -33.69
N ALA A 406 4.51 -18.99 -33.30
CA ALA A 406 5.24 -19.05 -32.04
C ALA A 406 4.29 -19.06 -30.83
N ALA A 407 3.32 -18.14 -30.79
CA ALA A 407 2.27 -18.12 -29.78
C ALA A 407 1.42 -19.40 -29.80
N GLY A 408 1.12 -19.94 -30.98
CA GLY A 408 0.38 -21.20 -31.13
C GLY A 408 1.14 -22.41 -30.58
N ASP A 409 2.46 -22.42 -30.57
CA ASP A 409 3.27 -23.49 -29.98
C ASP A 409 3.39 -23.32 -28.45
N GLU A 410 3.58 -22.10 -27.94
CA GLU A 410 3.63 -21.83 -26.49
C GLU A 410 2.25 -21.96 -25.80
N ILE A 411 1.14 -21.61 -26.46
CA ILE A 411 -0.23 -21.82 -25.95
C ILE A 411 -0.59 -23.31 -25.81
N ARG A 412 0.16 -24.21 -26.48
CA ARG A 412 -0.03 -25.68 -26.45
C ARG A 412 1.06 -26.41 -25.65
N ARG A 413 1.82 -25.68 -24.83
CA ARG A 413 2.97 -26.21 -24.09
C ARG A 413 2.55 -26.70 -22.71
N ASP A 414 2.23 -27.99 -22.62
CA ASP A 414 1.77 -28.65 -21.38
C ASP A 414 2.86 -28.76 -20.28
N LEU A 415 4.14 -28.50 -20.61
CA LEU A 415 5.27 -28.52 -19.68
C LEU A 415 6.21 -27.33 -19.90
N ILE A 416 6.41 -26.54 -18.85
CA ILE A 416 7.33 -25.40 -18.83
C ILE A 416 8.55 -25.77 -17.97
N ASP A 417 9.68 -25.95 -18.63
CA ASP A 417 10.98 -26.33 -18.07
C ASP A 417 12.00 -25.18 -18.07
N ASP A 418 11.80 -24.17 -18.92
CA ASP A 418 12.54 -22.90 -18.95
C ASP A 418 11.88 -21.82 -18.06
N PRO A 419 12.66 -20.97 -17.37
CA PRO A 419 12.16 -19.79 -16.67
C PRO A 419 12.32 -18.49 -17.50
N ALA A 420 12.57 -18.60 -18.81
CA ALA A 420 12.94 -17.48 -19.67
C ALA A 420 11.69 -16.68 -20.10
N LEU A 421 11.74 -15.36 -19.96
CA LEU A 421 10.57 -14.50 -20.16
C LEU A 421 10.62 -13.75 -21.50
N GLU A 422 11.80 -13.65 -22.10
CA GLU A 422 12.08 -12.85 -23.32
C GLU A 422 11.32 -13.37 -24.54
N ALA A 423 11.06 -14.68 -24.61
CA ALA A 423 10.24 -15.31 -25.66
C ALA A 423 8.73 -15.08 -25.47
N VAL A 424 8.30 -14.78 -24.23
CA VAL A 424 6.89 -14.72 -23.81
C VAL A 424 6.37 -13.28 -23.79
N VAL A 425 7.20 -12.31 -23.37
CA VAL A 425 6.81 -10.89 -23.28
C VAL A 425 6.17 -10.36 -24.58
N PRO A 426 6.71 -10.58 -25.80
CA PRO A 426 6.07 -10.09 -27.02
C PRO A 426 4.65 -10.66 -27.25
N ILE A 427 4.40 -11.90 -26.82
CA ILE A 427 3.09 -12.54 -26.94
C ILE A 427 2.11 -11.95 -25.90
N LEU A 428 2.59 -11.65 -24.70
CA LEU A 428 1.81 -10.96 -23.68
C LEU A 428 1.54 -9.49 -24.04
N ASP A 429 2.48 -8.80 -24.70
CA ASP A 429 2.28 -7.47 -25.28
C ASP A 429 1.16 -7.50 -26.33
N ASP A 430 1.23 -8.40 -27.31
CA ASP A 430 0.20 -8.56 -28.36
C ASP A 430 -1.20 -8.84 -27.76
N ILE A 431 -1.29 -9.68 -26.71
CA ILE A 431 -2.57 -9.99 -26.05
C ILE A 431 -3.05 -8.83 -25.16
N ARG A 432 -2.16 -8.16 -24.44
CA ARG A 432 -2.46 -6.96 -23.63
C ARG A 432 -3.04 -5.83 -24.48
N MET A 433 -2.50 -5.66 -25.69
CA MET A 433 -2.82 -4.57 -26.63
C MET A 433 -3.92 -4.95 -27.65
N MET A 434 -4.61 -6.09 -27.46
CA MET A 434 -5.81 -6.42 -28.23
C MET A 434 -6.86 -5.29 -28.13
N PRO A 435 -7.72 -5.09 -29.16
CA PRO A 435 -8.82 -4.14 -29.09
C PRO A 435 -9.69 -4.40 -27.86
N THR A 436 -9.96 -3.35 -27.06
CA THR A 436 -10.66 -3.42 -25.75
C THR A 436 -9.93 -4.23 -24.64
N GLY A 437 -8.67 -4.60 -24.87
CA GLY A 437 -7.80 -5.31 -23.92
C GLY A 437 -7.23 -4.43 -22.80
N TYR A 438 -6.48 -5.05 -21.89
CA TYR A 438 -6.00 -4.42 -20.64
C TYR A 438 -5.08 -3.22 -20.86
N GLY A 439 -4.32 -3.18 -21.96
CA GLY A 439 -3.44 -2.06 -22.30
C GLY A 439 -4.13 -0.88 -22.98
N VAL A 440 -5.44 -0.94 -23.24
CA VAL A 440 -6.17 0.04 -24.04
C VAL A 440 -7.28 0.67 -23.19
N GLU A 441 -7.16 1.96 -22.86
CA GLU A 441 -8.28 2.75 -22.32
C GLU A 441 -9.35 2.99 -23.40
N SER A 442 -10.10 1.95 -23.74
CA SER A 442 -11.30 2.04 -24.58
C SER A 442 -12.44 2.67 -23.78
N LYS A 443 -12.32 3.96 -23.45
CA LYS A 443 -13.39 4.77 -22.86
C LYS A 443 -14.55 4.82 -23.86
N GLY A 444 -15.52 3.93 -23.66
CA GLY A 444 -16.71 3.81 -24.49
C GLY A 444 -17.40 5.15 -24.63
N THR A 445 -17.87 5.44 -25.84
CA THR A 445 -18.66 6.66 -26.08
C THR A 445 -19.92 6.63 -25.21
N VAL A 446 -20.45 7.81 -24.85
CA VAL A 446 -21.64 7.93 -23.98
C VAL A 446 -22.86 7.15 -24.52
N LEU A 447 -22.89 6.88 -25.82
CA LEU A 447 -23.91 6.06 -26.50
C LEU A 447 -23.71 4.55 -26.31
N GLU A 448 -22.48 4.05 -26.16
CA GLU A 448 -22.21 2.61 -25.98
C GLU A 448 -22.65 2.10 -24.61
N GLY A 449 -22.59 2.98 -23.59
CA GLY A 449 -23.10 2.71 -22.24
C GLY A 449 -24.63 2.55 -22.16
N MET A 450 -25.39 2.84 -23.23
CA MET A 450 -26.85 2.69 -23.26
C MET A 450 -27.30 1.23 -23.58
N GLY A 451 -26.61 0.24 -23.01
CA GLY A 451 -27.04 -1.17 -22.97
C GLY A 451 -26.97 -1.94 -24.31
N LEU A 452 -26.35 -1.37 -25.33
CA LEU A 452 -26.31 -1.94 -26.70
C LEU A 452 -24.90 -2.26 -27.20
N GLY A 453 -23.87 -1.66 -26.60
CA GLY A 453 -22.49 -2.02 -26.86
C GLY A 453 -22.22 -3.47 -26.43
N GLN A 454 -21.48 -4.22 -27.25
CA GLN A 454 -20.80 -5.43 -26.75
C GLN A 454 -19.47 -5.08 -26.07
N LEU A 455 -19.16 -3.79 -25.86
CA LEU A 455 -17.91 -3.29 -25.30
C LEU A 455 -17.57 -4.02 -23.99
N ASP A 456 -18.47 -4.07 -23.01
CA ASP A 456 -18.23 -4.76 -21.74
C ASP A 456 -17.95 -6.26 -21.91
N ARG A 457 -18.59 -6.91 -22.90
CA ARG A 457 -18.39 -8.35 -23.20
C ARG A 457 -17.08 -8.61 -23.93
N LEU A 458 -16.68 -7.71 -24.84
CA LEU A 458 -15.43 -7.77 -25.56
C LEU A 458 -14.25 -7.46 -24.63
N GLN A 459 -14.40 -6.45 -23.78
CA GLN A 459 -13.45 -6.07 -22.74
C GLN A 459 -13.33 -7.16 -21.67
N ALA A 460 -14.43 -7.79 -21.25
CA ALA A 460 -14.39 -8.96 -20.37
C ALA A 460 -13.69 -10.16 -21.06
N ALA A 461 -14.01 -10.46 -22.32
CA ALA A 461 -13.37 -11.55 -23.06
C ALA A 461 -11.87 -11.30 -23.30
N ALA A 462 -11.47 -10.06 -23.62
CA ALA A 462 -10.08 -9.67 -23.80
C ALA A 462 -9.30 -9.70 -22.47
N ARG A 463 -9.87 -9.17 -21.39
CA ARG A 463 -9.29 -9.27 -20.03
C ARG A 463 -9.17 -10.71 -19.55
N SER A 464 -10.18 -11.56 -19.79
CA SER A 464 -10.12 -13.00 -19.50
C SER A 464 -9.02 -13.68 -20.32
N SER A 465 -8.95 -13.42 -21.62
CA SER A 465 -7.92 -14.01 -22.50
C SER A 465 -6.50 -13.59 -22.10
N TYR A 466 -6.33 -12.34 -21.64
CA TYR A 466 -5.06 -11.83 -21.14
C TYR A 466 -4.70 -12.40 -19.75
N SER A 467 -5.66 -12.49 -18.83
CA SER A 467 -5.50 -13.19 -17.54
C SER A 467 -5.06 -14.64 -17.77
N ASP A 468 -5.75 -15.39 -18.64
CA ASP A 468 -5.40 -16.78 -18.95
C ASP A 468 -4.04 -16.92 -19.67
N ALA A 469 -3.60 -15.93 -20.44
CA ALA A 469 -2.26 -15.90 -21.03
C ALA A 469 -1.17 -15.67 -19.97
N LEU A 470 -1.35 -14.68 -19.07
CA LEU A 470 -0.44 -14.46 -17.94
C LEU A 470 -0.33 -15.72 -17.07
N GLU A 471 -1.44 -16.41 -16.86
CA GLU A 471 -1.55 -17.56 -15.96
C GLU A 471 -0.99 -18.86 -16.54
N ARG A 472 -0.97 -18.99 -17.87
CA ARG A 472 -0.32 -20.11 -18.56
C ARG A 472 1.14 -19.86 -18.90
N MET A 473 1.52 -18.61 -19.16
CA MET A 473 2.82 -18.29 -19.77
C MET A 473 3.79 -17.56 -18.80
N LEU A 474 3.27 -16.72 -17.90
CA LEU A 474 4.04 -15.94 -16.92
C LEU A 474 4.10 -16.63 -15.55
N ARG A 475 2.96 -16.86 -14.87
CA ARG A 475 2.96 -17.39 -13.48
C ARG A 475 3.78 -18.69 -13.33
N PRO A 476 3.68 -19.71 -14.23
CA PRO A 476 4.47 -20.93 -14.09
C PRO A 476 5.98 -20.69 -14.17
N ARG A 477 6.41 -19.72 -15.00
CA ARG A 477 7.83 -19.32 -15.10
C ARG A 477 8.31 -18.55 -13.88
N LEU A 478 7.45 -17.71 -13.27
CA LEU A 478 7.76 -17.04 -12.02
C LEU A 478 7.91 -18.05 -10.86
N ILE A 479 6.99 -19.02 -10.76
CA ILE A 479 7.06 -20.13 -9.80
C ILE A 479 8.36 -20.93 -10.00
N LEU A 480 8.64 -21.39 -11.23
CA LEU A 480 9.85 -22.15 -11.56
C LEU A 480 11.15 -21.37 -11.36
N SER A 481 11.13 -20.05 -11.56
CA SER A 481 12.27 -19.16 -11.28
C SER A 481 12.56 -19.08 -9.78
N VAL A 482 11.51 -18.88 -8.96
CA VAL A 482 11.63 -18.82 -7.50
C VAL A 482 11.98 -20.19 -6.90
N GLU A 483 11.51 -21.29 -7.50
CA GLU A 483 11.89 -22.66 -7.14
C GLU A 483 13.39 -22.92 -7.35
N LYS A 484 13.91 -22.57 -8.53
CA LYS A 484 15.35 -22.67 -8.84
C LYS A 484 16.19 -21.78 -7.92
N GLN A 485 15.66 -20.62 -7.49
CA GLN A 485 16.28 -19.78 -6.47
C GLN A 485 16.22 -20.42 -5.06
N LEU A 486 15.09 -21.00 -4.66
CA LEU A 486 14.92 -21.69 -3.38
C LEU A 486 15.91 -22.84 -3.21
N HIS A 487 16.11 -23.64 -4.25
CA HIS A 487 17.17 -24.66 -4.27
C HIS A 487 18.56 -24.02 -4.10
N ALA A 488 18.91 -23.04 -4.94
CA ALA A 488 20.22 -22.39 -4.89
C ALA A 488 20.50 -21.60 -3.59
N LEU A 489 19.48 -21.18 -2.84
CA LEU A 489 19.60 -20.53 -1.53
C LEU A 489 19.71 -21.57 -0.41
N THR A 490 18.95 -22.67 -0.50
CA THR A 490 19.04 -23.82 0.42
C THR A 490 20.42 -24.46 0.37
N ASP A 491 20.94 -24.70 -0.83
CA ASP A 491 22.26 -25.33 -1.04
C ASP A 491 23.43 -24.41 -0.64
N LYS A 492 23.19 -23.09 -0.50
CA LYS A 492 24.13 -22.11 0.07
C LYS A 492 23.98 -21.92 1.59
N GLY A 493 22.92 -22.44 2.20
CA GLY A 493 22.59 -22.18 3.61
C GLY A 493 22.08 -20.77 3.93
N ASP A 494 21.69 -19.96 2.93
CA ASP A 494 21.11 -18.63 3.17
C ASP A 494 19.63 -18.76 3.60
N ALA A 495 19.40 -19.13 4.86
CA ALA A 495 18.06 -19.35 5.39
C ALA A 495 17.18 -18.08 5.40
N THR A 496 17.78 -16.89 5.46
CA THR A 496 17.08 -15.59 5.34
C THR A 496 16.68 -15.29 3.88
N GLY A 497 17.47 -15.77 2.91
CA GLY A 497 17.09 -15.86 1.50
C GLY A 497 15.96 -16.88 1.28
N VAL A 498 16.11 -18.10 1.84
CA VAL A 498 15.09 -19.16 1.75
C VAL A 498 13.75 -18.72 2.34
N TYR A 499 13.72 -18.00 3.46
CA TYR A 499 12.48 -17.44 4.03
C TYR A 499 11.75 -16.52 3.05
N ARG A 500 12.44 -15.51 2.49
CA ARG A 500 11.84 -14.53 1.57
C ARG A 500 11.43 -15.16 0.24
N ALA A 501 12.27 -16.02 -0.33
CA ALA A 501 11.95 -16.76 -1.55
C ALA A 501 10.77 -17.73 -1.32
N LEU A 502 10.66 -18.37 -0.15
CA LEU A 502 9.53 -19.24 0.20
C LEU A 502 8.25 -18.43 0.35
N LYS A 503 8.31 -17.25 0.97
CA LYS A 503 7.15 -16.35 1.05
C LYS A 503 6.64 -16.01 -0.35
N VAL A 504 7.51 -15.55 -1.25
CA VAL A 504 7.16 -15.25 -2.64
C VAL A 504 6.60 -16.47 -3.39
N TYR A 505 7.18 -17.66 -3.19
CA TYR A 505 6.71 -18.92 -3.79
C TYR A 505 5.27 -19.28 -3.34
N LEU A 506 4.97 -19.09 -2.05
CA LEU A 506 3.64 -19.33 -1.48
C LEU A 506 2.62 -18.28 -1.93
N LEU A 507 3.00 -17.00 -1.98
CA LEU A 507 2.16 -15.91 -2.51
C LEU A 507 1.80 -16.13 -3.99
N LEU A 508 2.77 -16.50 -4.83
CA LEU A 508 2.50 -16.87 -6.23
C LEU A 508 1.56 -18.08 -6.36
N GLY A 509 1.59 -19.00 -5.41
CA GLY A 509 0.66 -20.13 -5.28
C GLY A 509 -0.66 -19.81 -4.59
N GLY A 510 -1.03 -18.54 -4.43
CA GLY A 510 -2.31 -18.14 -3.84
C GLY A 510 -2.43 -18.38 -2.34
N GLN A 511 -1.34 -18.73 -1.65
CA GLN A 511 -1.31 -18.96 -0.20
C GLN A 511 -0.99 -17.65 0.54
N GLY A 512 -1.82 -16.63 0.31
CA GLY A 512 -1.75 -15.30 0.93
C GLY A 512 -2.92 -14.41 0.51
N GLY A 513 -3.00 -13.20 1.09
CA GLY A 513 -4.00 -12.20 0.73
C GLY A 513 -3.45 -11.12 -0.21
N ARG A 514 -4.33 -10.44 -0.97
CA ARG A 514 -3.97 -9.33 -1.90
C ARG A 514 -3.30 -8.12 -1.22
N SER A 515 -3.24 -8.10 0.11
CA SER A 515 -2.47 -7.14 0.91
C SER A 515 -0.95 -7.29 0.79
N GLU A 516 -0.45 -8.32 0.08
CA GLU A 516 0.98 -8.61 -0.04
C GLU A 516 1.50 -8.52 -1.49
N ASP A 517 0.70 -7.98 -2.41
CA ASP A 517 1.03 -7.73 -3.81
C ASP A 517 2.34 -6.92 -3.99
N ASP A 518 2.58 -5.92 -3.14
CA ASP A 518 3.79 -5.08 -3.22
C ASP A 518 5.07 -5.85 -2.88
N THR A 519 4.99 -6.91 -2.06
CA THR A 519 6.12 -7.82 -1.83
C THR A 519 6.50 -8.57 -3.11
N LEU A 520 5.50 -8.99 -3.90
CA LEU A 520 5.75 -9.62 -5.22
C LEU A 520 6.31 -8.61 -6.23
N ARG A 521 5.71 -7.41 -6.33
CA ARG A 521 6.12 -6.35 -7.27
C ARG A 521 7.56 -5.90 -7.02
N SER A 522 7.94 -5.70 -5.75
CA SER A 522 9.30 -5.30 -5.35
C SER A 522 10.35 -6.41 -5.54
N TRP A 523 10.05 -7.65 -5.14
CA TRP A 523 10.96 -8.80 -5.31
C TRP A 523 11.35 -9.02 -6.78
N PHE A 524 10.37 -9.07 -7.68
CA PHE A 524 10.66 -9.31 -9.10
C PHE A 524 11.33 -8.11 -9.78
N ALA A 525 11.00 -6.86 -9.39
CA ALA A 525 11.71 -5.69 -9.90
C ALA A 525 13.22 -5.72 -9.56
N ALA A 526 13.59 -6.14 -8.34
CA ALA A 526 14.97 -6.35 -7.95
C ALA A 526 15.62 -7.51 -8.74
N GLY A 527 14.94 -8.66 -8.79
CA GLY A 527 15.42 -9.86 -9.49
C GLY A 527 15.71 -9.64 -10.98
N TRP A 528 14.80 -8.97 -11.70
CA TRP A 528 14.98 -8.64 -13.12
C TRP A 528 16.04 -7.57 -13.38
N THR A 529 16.31 -6.69 -12.41
CA THR A 529 17.41 -5.72 -12.52
C THR A 529 18.78 -6.43 -12.45
N ALA A 530 18.88 -7.50 -11.67
CA ALA A 530 20.07 -8.36 -11.66
C ALA A 530 20.15 -9.32 -12.86
N ALA A 531 19.03 -9.88 -13.31
CA ALA A 531 18.99 -10.85 -14.41
C ALA A 531 19.17 -10.21 -15.80
N TYR A 532 18.65 -9.00 -16.01
CA TYR A 532 18.72 -8.26 -17.27
C TYR A 532 19.47 -6.93 -17.10
N PRO A 533 20.79 -6.93 -16.84
CA PRO A 533 21.56 -5.74 -16.58
C PRO A 533 21.73 -4.85 -17.83
N GLY A 534 21.98 -3.56 -17.59
CA GLY A 534 22.29 -2.58 -18.63
C GLY A 534 21.11 -1.73 -19.10
N ALA A 535 21.43 -0.58 -19.71
CA ALA A 535 20.44 0.43 -20.11
C ALA A 535 19.55 -0.03 -21.29
N SER A 536 20.09 -0.86 -22.20
CA SER A 536 19.35 -1.42 -23.35
C SER A 536 18.22 -2.37 -22.94
N GLN A 537 18.28 -2.96 -21.74
CA GLN A 537 17.25 -3.88 -21.23
C GLN A 537 16.15 -3.19 -20.40
N THR A 538 16.17 -1.85 -20.30
CA THR A 538 15.22 -1.12 -19.44
C THR A 538 13.77 -1.30 -19.89
N ASP A 539 13.51 -1.18 -21.20
CA ASP A 539 12.20 -1.42 -21.80
C ASP A 539 11.67 -2.85 -21.54
N LEU A 540 12.54 -3.87 -21.59
CA LEU A 540 12.16 -5.25 -21.23
C LEU A 540 11.76 -5.35 -19.75
N ARG A 541 12.55 -4.76 -18.83
CA ARG A 541 12.24 -4.76 -17.39
C ARG A 541 10.94 -4.03 -17.09
N ASP A 542 10.62 -2.96 -17.81
CA ASP A 542 9.40 -2.19 -17.58
C ASP A 542 8.14 -2.85 -18.18
N ARG A 543 8.26 -3.53 -19.32
CA ARG A 543 7.19 -4.41 -19.83
C ARG A 543 6.93 -5.60 -18.91
N LEU A 544 7.98 -6.22 -18.37
CA LEU A 544 7.86 -7.28 -17.36
C LEU A 544 7.10 -6.82 -16.10
N LYS A 545 7.43 -5.64 -15.54
CA LYS A 545 6.66 -5.03 -14.44
C LYS A 545 5.19 -4.83 -14.81
N ALA A 546 4.90 -4.34 -16.01
CA ALA A 546 3.52 -4.09 -16.45
C ALA A 546 2.69 -5.38 -16.58
N HIS A 547 3.30 -6.50 -16.99
CA HIS A 547 2.64 -7.80 -17.01
C HIS A 547 2.43 -8.40 -15.61
N LEU A 548 3.43 -8.30 -14.72
CA LEU A 548 3.28 -8.74 -13.33
C LEU A 548 2.22 -7.94 -12.59
N ASN A 549 2.20 -6.61 -12.73
CA ASN A 549 1.14 -5.77 -12.19
C ASN A 549 -0.22 -6.29 -12.65
N ALA A 550 -0.43 -6.40 -13.97
CA ALA A 550 -1.70 -6.87 -14.51
C ALA A 550 -2.10 -8.29 -14.09
N MET A 551 -1.14 -9.17 -13.80
CA MET A 551 -1.41 -10.53 -13.31
C MET A 551 -2.02 -10.50 -11.91
N LEU A 552 -1.53 -9.63 -11.03
CA LEU A 552 -2.02 -9.45 -9.66
C LEU A 552 -3.31 -8.60 -9.62
N ASP A 553 -3.37 -7.55 -10.43
CA ASP A 553 -4.55 -6.69 -10.59
C ASP A 553 -5.78 -7.50 -11.07
N LEU A 554 -5.57 -8.55 -11.89
CA LEU A 554 -6.60 -9.45 -12.43
C LEU A 554 -6.79 -10.77 -11.64
N ASP A 555 -6.17 -10.94 -10.46
CA ASP A 555 -6.24 -12.17 -9.66
C ASP A 555 -7.52 -12.26 -8.80
N ASP A 556 -8.67 -12.14 -9.45
CA ASP A 556 -10.00 -12.07 -8.82
C ASP A 556 -10.55 -13.45 -8.42
N GLY A 557 -9.81 -14.20 -7.59
CA GLY A 557 -10.27 -15.47 -7.00
C GLY A 557 -10.36 -16.64 -7.99
N ARG A 558 -9.57 -16.58 -9.07
CA ARG A 558 -9.43 -17.66 -10.06
C ARG A 558 -8.73 -18.88 -9.46
N ALA A 559 -9.08 -20.07 -9.96
CA ALA A 559 -8.32 -21.28 -9.65
C ALA A 559 -6.95 -21.21 -10.37
N LEU A 560 -5.86 -21.21 -9.60
CA LEU A 560 -4.51 -21.17 -10.13
C LEU A 560 -4.20 -22.48 -10.87
N LEU A 561 -3.41 -22.38 -11.94
CA LEU A 561 -3.08 -23.52 -12.80
C LEU A 561 -1.87 -24.34 -12.33
N VAL A 562 -1.13 -23.83 -11.35
CA VAL A 562 0.09 -24.46 -10.79
C VAL A 562 0.13 -24.21 -9.28
N ASP A 563 0.03 -25.28 -8.50
CA ASP A 563 0.25 -25.25 -7.05
C ASP A 563 1.76 -25.29 -6.70
N PRO A 564 2.20 -24.68 -5.60
CA PRO A 564 3.57 -24.84 -5.07
C PRO A 564 3.91 -26.30 -4.74
N ASP A 565 5.11 -26.78 -5.09
CA ASP A 565 5.51 -28.14 -4.71
C ASP A 565 5.68 -28.27 -3.20
N SER A 566 4.83 -29.11 -2.61
CA SER A 566 4.87 -29.53 -1.21
C SER A 566 6.24 -30.03 -0.75
N ALA A 567 7.07 -30.64 -1.61
CA ALA A 567 8.40 -31.11 -1.26
C ALA A 567 9.41 -29.95 -1.19
N VAL A 568 9.38 -29.01 -2.14
CA VAL A 568 10.14 -27.75 -2.10
C VAL A 568 9.76 -26.94 -0.85
N VAL A 569 8.46 -26.73 -0.61
CA VAL A 569 7.95 -26.02 0.57
C VAL A 569 8.40 -26.69 1.87
N SER A 570 8.35 -28.03 1.93
CA SER A 570 8.76 -28.80 3.12
C SER A 570 10.27 -28.70 3.37
N ARG A 571 11.10 -28.78 2.32
CA ARG A 571 12.57 -28.63 2.40
C ARG A 571 12.98 -27.21 2.80
N ALA A 572 12.33 -26.19 2.24
CA ALA A 572 12.54 -24.80 2.60
C ALA A 572 12.14 -24.52 4.07
N ARG A 573 10.98 -25.02 4.51
CA ARG A 573 10.56 -24.96 5.93
C ARG A 573 11.55 -25.67 6.85
N GLN A 574 12.06 -26.84 6.46
CA GLN A 574 13.05 -27.57 7.26
C GLN A 574 14.37 -26.80 7.39
N ALA A 575 14.82 -26.08 6.35
CA ALA A 575 15.98 -25.20 6.43
C ALA A 575 15.74 -23.99 7.36
N ILE A 576 14.55 -23.36 7.29
CA ILE A 576 14.17 -22.24 8.16
C ILE A 576 14.05 -22.68 9.64
N VAL A 577 13.55 -23.89 9.91
CA VAL A 577 13.41 -24.43 11.28
C VAL A 577 14.76 -24.65 11.99
N GLN A 578 15.89 -24.68 11.27
CA GLN A 578 17.22 -24.69 11.89
C GLN A 578 17.72 -23.30 12.33
N LEU A 579 17.03 -22.21 11.98
CA LEU A 579 17.35 -20.87 12.49
C LEU A 579 16.90 -20.70 13.95
N PRO A 580 17.69 -20.01 14.79
CA PRO A 580 17.20 -19.40 16.02
C PRO A 580 15.96 -18.52 15.79
N VAL A 581 15.06 -18.49 16.77
CA VAL A 581 13.78 -17.75 16.69
C VAL A 581 13.99 -16.24 16.48
N ALA A 582 15.10 -15.69 16.97
CA ALA A 582 15.46 -14.28 16.77
C ALA A 582 15.67 -13.95 15.28
N ASP A 583 16.41 -14.79 14.55
CA ASP A 583 16.69 -14.60 13.12
C ASP A 583 15.41 -14.75 12.27
N GLN A 584 14.51 -15.66 12.67
CA GLN A 584 13.20 -15.81 12.04
C GLN A 584 12.35 -14.55 12.22
N ALA A 585 12.30 -13.96 13.43
CA ALA A 585 11.56 -12.72 13.69
C ALA A 585 12.17 -11.51 12.92
N TYR A 586 13.50 -11.45 12.85
CA TYR A 586 14.24 -10.43 12.11
C TYR A 586 13.97 -10.48 10.59
N ALA A 587 13.86 -11.69 10.02
CA ALA A 587 13.50 -11.89 8.62
C ALA A 587 12.06 -11.43 8.30
N VAL A 588 11.10 -11.61 9.23
CA VAL A 588 9.73 -11.08 9.11
C VAL A 588 9.72 -9.55 9.10
N ILE A 589 10.41 -8.91 10.06
CA ILE A 589 10.49 -7.44 10.17
C ILE A 589 11.12 -6.83 8.90
N MET A 590 12.14 -7.50 8.34
CA MET A 590 12.80 -7.03 7.12
C MET A 590 12.03 -7.20 5.84
N ASP A 591 11.05 -8.08 5.77
CA ASP A 591 10.20 -8.18 4.57
C ASP A 591 9.33 -6.92 4.42
N GLY A 592 8.88 -6.34 5.55
CA GLY A 592 8.24 -5.03 5.59
C GLY A 592 9.19 -3.86 5.29
N ALA A 593 10.43 -3.90 5.79
CA ALA A 593 11.41 -2.84 5.58
C ALA A 593 12.08 -2.88 4.19
N ALA A 594 12.15 -4.03 3.53
CA ALA A 594 12.69 -4.14 2.16
C ALA A 594 11.79 -3.49 1.11
N ALA A 595 10.49 -3.30 1.42
CA ALA A 595 9.55 -2.53 0.61
C ALA A 595 9.47 -1.04 1.02
N SER A 596 10.09 -0.63 2.14
CA SER A 596 9.80 0.67 2.78
C SER A 596 10.59 1.84 2.20
N ALA A 597 10.29 2.20 0.95
CA ALA A 597 10.23 3.62 0.57
C ALA A 597 8.76 4.08 0.59
N SER A 598 7.88 3.38 -0.14
CA SER A 598 6.44 3.68 -0.21
C SER A 598 5.65 3.28 1.05
N ALA A 599 6.05 2.20 1.71
CA ALA A 599 5.31 1.57 2.82
C ALA A 599 5.77 1.97 4.24
N SER A 600 6.65 2.96 4.38
CA SER A 600 7.12 3.41 5.71
C SER A 600 5.97 4.04 6.52
N PRO A 601 5.69 3.57 7.77
CA PRO A 601 4.67 4.20 8.62
C PRO A 601 4.94 5.69 8.90
N ILE A 602 6.21 6.10 8.93
CA ILE A 602 6.62 7.51 9.09
C ILE A 602 6.26 8.30 7.82
N LEU A 603 6.48 7.75 6.62
CA LEU A 603 6.05 8.42 5.38
C LEU A 603 4.52 8.52 5.28
N LEU A 604 3.78 7.49 5.71
CA LEU A 604 2.32 7.53 5.74
C LEU A 604 1.82 8.62 6.70
N LEU A 605 2.38 8.71 7.90
CA LEU A 605 2.05 9.76 8.86
C LEU A 605 2.36 11.17 8.33
N VAL A 606 3.54 11.38 7.73
CA VAL A 606 3.92 12.68 7.14
C VAL A 606 3.01 13.06 5.97
N ARG A 607 2.56 12.09 5.15
CA ARG A 607 1.57 12.30 4.08
C ARG A 607 0.20 12.70 4.61
N GLU A 608 -0.27 12.06 5.67
CA GLU A 608 -1.57 12.40 6.28
C GLU A 608 -1.53 13.83 6.87
N VAL A 609 -0.44 14.19 7.54
CA VAL A 609 -0.23 15.55 8.06
C VAL A 609 -0.20 16.58 6.91
N ASP A 610 0.50 16.32 5.81
CA ASP A 610 0.51 17.22 4.64
C ASP A 610 -0.87 17.37 3.98
N ALA A 611 -1.65 16.29 3.89
CA ALA A 611 -2.99 16.31 3.32
C ALA A 611 -3.97 17.13 4.16
N GLU A 612 -3.99 16.91 5.48
CA GLU A 612 -4.95 17.53 6.41
C GLU A 612 -4.59 18.99 6.80
N THR A 613 -3.40 19.49 6.44
CA THR A 613 -2.92 20.83 6.89
C THR A 613 -2.63 21.84 5.76
N ARG A 614 -2.80 21.46 4.49
CA ARG A 614 -2.71 22.40 3.34
C ARG A 614 -4.02 23.13 3.07
N LEU A 615 -4.43 23.96 4.03
CA LEU A 615 -5.76 24.57 4.09
C LEU A 615 -6.04 25.62 2.99
N THR A 616 -5.01 26.25 2.42
CA THR A 616 -5.18 27.26 1.35
C THR A 616 -5.59 26.67 0.01
N ARG A 617 -5.31 25.38 -0.28
CA ARG A 617 -5.59 24.77 -1.58
C ARG A 617 -7.07 24.67 -1.95
N GLU A 618 -8.00 24.69 -0.99
CA GLU A 618 -9.43 24.70 -1.28
C GLU A 618 -9.96 26.10 -1.66
N PHE A 619 -9.24 27.17 -1.35
CA PHE A 619 -9.69 28.56 -1.60
C PHE A 619 -9.37 29.07 -3.02
N ASP A 620 -8.38 28.48 -3.69
CA ASP A 620 -7.96 28.83 -5.07
C ASP A 620 -9.07 28.58 -6.13
N GLY A 621 -10.17 27.92 -5.73
CA GLY A 621 -11.36 27.70 -6.56
C GLY A 621 -12.42 28.81 -6.57
N MET A 622 -12.23 29.93 -5.84
CA MET A 622 -13.25 30.99 -5.68
C MET A 622 -12.88 32.33 -6.34
N GLU A 623 -12.70 32.35 -7.66
CA GLU A 623 -12.77 33.59 -8.46
C GLU A 623 -14.20 34.20 -8.39
N GLY A 624 -14.43 35.16 -7.48
CA GLY A 624 -15.75 35.83 -7.43
C GLY A 624 -16.00 36.91 -6.37
N LEU A 625 -15.10 37.13 -5.40
CA LEU A 625 -15.31 38.12 -4.33
C LEU A 625 -14.56 39.44 -4.62
N THR A 626 -15.30 40.56 -4.63
CA THR A 626 -14.74 41.88 -4.94
C THR A 626 -14.14 42.58 -3.70
N PRO A 627 -13.14 43.48 -3.88
CA PRO A 627 -12.43 44.11 -2.75
C PRO A 627 -13.31 44.94 -1.80
N GLU A 628 -14.50 45.35 -2.23
CA GLU A 628 -15.40 46.22 -1.46
C GLU A 628 -16.06 45.50 -0.26
N ILE A 629 -16.16 44.17 -0.29
CA ILE A 629 -16.72 43.39 0.83
C ILE A 629 -15.75 43.39 2.03
N LEU A 630 -14.43 43.33 1.76
CA LEU A 630 -13.37 43.34 2.79
C LEU A 630 -13.19 44.72 3.46
N ALA A 631 -13.79 45.78 2.93
CA ALA A 631 -13.56 47.16 3.37
C ALA A 631 -14.43 47.64 4.55
N SER A 632 -15.24 46.75 5.17
CA SER A 632 -16.32 47.15 6.09
C SER A 632 -16.13 46.73 7.57
N GLY A 633 -14.90 46.76 8.09
CA GLY A 633 -14.60 46.50 9.51
C GLY A 633 -13.35 47.22 10.02
N ALA A 634 -13.52 48.38 10.69
CA ALA A 634 -12.40 49.23 11.07
C ALA A 634 -11.69 48.80 12.38
N VAL A 635 -10.50 48.21 12.26
CA VAL A 635 -9.45 48.18 13.31
C VAL A 635 -8.10 48.52 12.66
N THR A 636 -7.25 49.22 13.40
CA THR A 636 -5.98 49.82 12.93
C THR A 636 -4.78 48.88 12.96
N ASP A 637 -3.82 49.17 12.08
CA ASP A 637 -2.39 48.83 12.11
C ASP A 637 -1.94 47.36 12.25
N GLY A 638 -1.06 46.97 11.31
CA GLY A 638 -0.35 45.69 11.31
C GLY A 638 -1.06 44.63 10.47
N VAL A 639 -0.46 44.27 9.34
CA VAL A 639 -0.88 43.11 8.53
C VAL A 639 -0.78 41.87 9.40
N LYS A 640 -1.93 41.23 9.66
CA LYS A 640 -2.00 39.90 10.25
C LYS A 640 -2.35 38.94 9.13
N ALA A 641 -1.47 37.96 8.90
CA ALA A 641 -1.75 36.80 8.07
C ALA A 641 -3.09 36.16 8.47
N ASP A 642 -3.78 35.59 7.50
CA ASP A 642 -5.11 35.01 7.70
C ASP A 642 -5.05 33.90 8.77
N PRO A 643 -6.04 33.73 9.66
CA PRO A 643 -6.03 32.62 10.62
C PRO A 643 -5.83 31.24 9.99
N ILE A 644 -6.23 31.06 8.72
CA ILE A 644 -5.98 29.82 7.96
C ILE A 644 -4.51 29.74 7.51
N GLU A 645 -3.99 30.81 6.93
CA GLU A 645 -2.60 30.96 6.46
C GLU A 645 -1.59 30.72 7.60
N ARG A 646 -1.89 31.22 8.80
CA ARG A 646 -1.09 30.98 10.03
C ARG A 646 -1.07 29.52 10.48
N ILE A 647 -2.18 28.81 10.33
CA ILE A 647 -2.23 27.37 10.67
C ILE A 647 -1.40 26.59 9.64
N GLU A 648 -1.48 26.92 8.35
CA GLU A 648 -0.63 26.29 7.34
C GLU A 648 0.87 26.64 7.54
N GLU A 649 1.19 27.87 7.96
CA GLU A 649 2.55 28.33 8.33
C GLU A 649 3.14 27.53 9.52
N ASP A 650 2.34 27.24 10.57
CA ASP A 650 2.74 26.36 11.68
C ASP A 650 3.06 24.91 11.23
N PHE A 651 2.54 24.47 10.07
CA PHE A 651 2.81 23.14 9.49
C PHE A 651 3.82 23.14 8.33
N ALA A 652 4.36 24.28 7.90
CA ALA A 652 5.23 24.39 6.72
C ALA A 652 6.42 23.41 6.73
N MET A 653 7.05 23.19 7.89
CA MET A 653 8.15 22.23 8.04
C MET A 653 7.74 20.77 7.77
N TRP A 654 6.47 20.39 7.91
CA TRP A 654 5.99 19.06 7.52
C TRP A 654 5.80 18.96 6.01
N HIS A 655 5.33 20.03 5.38
CA HIS A 655 5.14 20.10 3.91
C HIS A 655 6.47 20.01 3.16
N GLU A 656 7.52 20.66 3.68
CA GLU A 656 8.87 20.63 3.11
C GLU A 656 9.43 19.19 3.03
N LEU A 657 9.09 18.31 3.99
CA LEU A 657 9.56 16.91 3.99
C LEU A 657 9.07 16.08 2.81
N LEU A 658 8.01 16.53 2.11
CA LEU A 658 7.45 15.87 0.93
C LEU A 658 7.79 16.55 -0.39
N LEU A 659 8.45 17.71 -0.38
CA LEU A 659 8.88 18.40 -1.59
C LEU A 659 10.02 17.65 -2.30
N GLY A 660 9.96 17.63 -3.64
CA GLY A 660 10.94 16.96 -4.50
C GLY A 660 10.43 15.65 -5.12
N GLU A 661 11.28 15.04 -5.95
CA GLU A 661 10.97 13.75 -6.60
C GLU A 661 11.04 12.60 -5.59
N THR A 662 10.20 11.57 -5.77
CA THR A 662 10.20 10.39 -4.88
C THR A 662 11.55 9.67 -4.93
N GLY A 663 12.18 9.47 -3.77
CA GLY A 663 13.56 9.00 -3.63
C GLY A 663 14.59 10.13 -3.39
N GLN A 664 14.19 11.40 -3.51
CA GLN A 664 15.02 12.58 -3.23
C GLN A 664 14.41 13.53 -2.18
N ARG A 665 13.22 13.23 -1.65
CA ARG A 665 12.54 14.05 -0.63
C ARG A 665 13.28 13.95 0.72
N PRO A 666 13.26 14.98 1.59
CA PRO A 666 13.95 14.92 2.89
C PRO A 666 13.54 13.71 3.74
N ILE A 667 12.26 13.30 3.68
CA ILE A 667 11.77 12.10 4.39
C ILE A 667 12.38 10.79 3.86
N ASP A 668 12.66 10.70 2.56
CA ASP A 668 13.25 9.50 1.94
C ASP A 668 14.69 9.31 2.40
N ALA A 669 15.44 10.41 2.59
CA ALA A 669 16.80 10.39 3.11
C ALA A 669 16.87 9.87 4.56
N ILE A 670 15.92 10.27 5.42
CA ILE A 670 15.85 9.80 6.81
C ILE A 670 15.55 8.29 6.86
N ILE A 671 14.56 7.84 6.09
CA ILE A 671 14.22 6.42 5.98
C ILE A 671 15.42 5.60 5.44
N GLY A 672 16.12 6.14 4.44
CA GLY A 672 17.37 5.57 3.91
C GLY A 672 18.47 5.46 4.96
N ASN A 673 18.70 6.50 5.76
CA ASN A 673 19.72 6.52 6.82
C ASN A 673 19.40 5.51 7.94
N MET A 674 18.13 5.38 8.35
CA MET A 674 17.70 4.33 9.29
C MET A 674 17.93 2.92 8.70
N GLY A 675 17.63 2.72 7.41
CA GLY A 675 17.93 1.48 6.70
C GLY A 675 19.43 1.18 6.59
N ALA A 676 20.27 2.20 6.46
CA ALA A 676 21.73 2.05 6.43
C ALA A 676 22.31 1.67 7.81
N ILE A 677 21.84 2.31 8.89
CA ILE A 677 22.17 1.91 10.28
C ILE A 677 21.77 0.46 10.54
N TRP A 678 20.56 0.08 10.15
CA TRP A 678 20.08 -1.29 10.30
C TRP A 678 20.95 -2.31 9.55
N ASN A 679 21.36 -2.00 8.31
CA ASN A 679 22.26 -2.87 7.55
C ASN A 679 23.64 -2.99 8.21
N ASN A 680 24.12 -1.93 8.86
CA ASN A 680 25.37 -1.95 9.62
C ASN A 680 25.26 -2.76 10.93
N LEU A 681 24.10 -2.73 11.61
CA LEU A 681 23.82 -3.64 12.74
C LEU A 681 23.83 -5.11 12.28
N ARG A 682 23.31 -5.40 11.07
CA ARG A 682 23.43 -6.75 10.49
C ARG A 682 24.87 -7.11 10.13
N LEU A 683 25.66 -6.15 9.63
CA LEU A 683 27.08 -6.35 9.37
C LEU A 683 27.83 -6.69 10.67
N ALA A 684 27.49 -6.05 11.80
CA ALA A 684 28.14 -6.28 13.09
C ALA A 684 28.05 -7.74 13.58
N ALA A 685 27.02 -8.50 13.15
CA ALA A 685 26.89 -9.93 13.46
C ALA A 685 27.85 -10.84 12.65
N ALA A 686 28.44 -10.32 11.56
CA ALA A 686 29.37 -11.04 10.69
C ALA A 686 30.81 -10.48 10.74
N ASP A 687 30.96 -9.15 10.75
CA ASP A 687 32.21 -8.43 10.98
C ASP A 687 31.96 -7.24 11.95
N PRO A 688 32.21 -7.44 13.26
CA PRO A 688 32.07 -6.38 14.26
C PRO A 688 33.04 -5.20 14.03
N GLN A 689 34.23 -5.44 13.47
CA GLN A 689 35.24 -4.39 13.30
C GLN A 689 34.87 -3.47 12.14
N GLN A 690 34.44 -4.03 11.01
CA GLN A 690 34.00 -3.24 9.86
C GLN A 690 32.71 -2.47 10.18
N ALA A 691 31.77 -3.07 10.93
CA ALA A 691 30.56 -2.37 11.35
C ALA A 691 30.83 -1.22 12.34
N ALA A 692 31.70 -1.43 13.34
CA ALA A 692 32.08 -0.39 14.29
C ALA A 692 32.76 0.81 13.61
N ALA A 693 33.56 0.57 12.56
CA ALA A 693 34.24 1.62 11.82
C ALA A 693 33.30 2.59 11.08
N VAL A 694 32.13 2.12 10.62
CA VAL A 694 31.17 2.93 9.84
C VAL A 694 30.01 3.45 10.70
N GLN A 695 29.80 2.89 11.90
CA GLN A 695 28.64 3.23 12.73
C GLN A 695 28.57 4.71 13.14
N ALA A 696 29.70 5.34 13.46
CA ALA A 696 29.71 6.74 13.88
C ALA A 696 29.17 7.67 12.78
N ASP A 697 29.62 7.48 11.54
CA ASP A 697 29.20 8.28 10.39
C ASP A 697 27.72 8.07 10.06
N LEU A 698 27.19 6.85 10.24
CA LEU A 698 25.78 6.54 10.03
C LEU A 698 24.85 7.19 11.08
N LEU A 699 25.25 7.19 12.35
CA LEU A 699 24.50 7.88 13.42
C LEU A 699 24.57 9.41 13.27
N ASN A 700 25.71 9.94 12.84
CA ASN A 700 25.86 11.35 12.47
C ASN A 700 24.95 11.70 11.27
N ALA A 701 24.94 10.89 10.20
CA ALA A 701 24.10 11.12 9.03
C ALA A 701 22.59 11.07 9.33
N LEU A 702 22.16 10.21 10.27
CA LEU A 702 20.77 10.17 10.74
C LEU A 702 20.36 11.49 11.42
N THR A 703 21.24 12.09 12.22
CA THR A 703 20.94 13.30 13.01
C THR A 703 21.29 14.61 12.31
N GLN A 704 22.06 14.57 11.21
CA GLN A 704 22.60 15.73 10.51
C GLN A 704 21.55 16.80 10.13
N ASN A 705 20.34 16.36 9.78
CA ASN A 705 19.26 17.23 9.31
C ASN A 705 18.18 17.51 10.39
N ASN A 706 18.40 17.14 11.66
CA ASN A 706 17.37 17.26 12.69
C ASN A 706 16.93 18.71 12.98
N SER A 707 17.73 19.71 12.61
CA SER A 707 17.35 21.13 12.66
C SER A 707 16.36 21.58 11.59
N GLN A 708 16.13 20.76 10.56
CA GLN A 708 15.12 20.96 9.51
C GLN A 708 13.88 20.07 9.73
N LEU A 709 13.84 19.30 10.82
CA LEU A 709 12.68 18.48 11.17
C LEU A 709 11.73 19.20 12.14
N PRO A 710 10.41 19.03 11.99
CA PRO A 710 9.46 19.38 13.03
C PRO A 710 9.83 18.71 14.36
N THR A 711 9.75 19.45 15.48
CA THR A 711 10.25 19.01 16.79
C THR A 711 9.85 17.58 17.19
N PRO A 712 8.58 17.13 17.05
CA PRO A 712 8.20 15.76 17.41
C PRO A 712 8.91 14.67 16.60
N LEU A 713 9.27 14.97 15.35
CA LEU A 713 10.02 14.06 14.48
C LEU A 713 11.53 14.13 14.77
N ALA A 714 12.07 15.33 15.06
CA ALA A 714 13.45 15.50 15.51
C ALA A 714 13.72 14.73 16.82
N ASP A 715 12.81 14.83 17.79
CA ASP A 715 12.90 14.11 19.08
C ASP A 715 12.84 12.58 18.88
N LEU A 716 11.99 12.09 17.98
CA LEU A 716 11.92 10.67 17.62
C LEU A 716 13.22 10.17 16.97
N VAL A 717 13.82 10.96 16.07
CA VAL A 717 15.11 10.61 15.43
C VAL A 717 16.26 10.65 16.45
N ASN A 718 16.27 11.62 17.36
CA ASN A 718 17.24 11.69 18.46
C ASN A 718 17.12 10.48 19.41
N ALA A 719 15.89 10.05 19.75
CA ALA A 719 15.66 8.86 20.56
C ALA A 719 16.13 7.57 19.85
N ALA A 720 15.83 7.44 18.55
CA ALA A 720 16.26 6.31 17.73
C ALA A 720 17.79 6.22 17.62
N GLU A 721 18.51 7.34 17.48
CA GLU A 721 19.97 7.39 17.51
C GLU A 721 20.52 6.79 18.81
N GLY A 722 19.99 7.22 19.96
CA GLY A 722 20.39 6.73 21.27
C GLY A 722 20.13 5.23 21.46
N ASP A 723 18.97 4.74 21.02
CA ASP A 723 18.63 3.32 21.08
C ASP A 723 19.51 2.47 20.13
N PHE A 724 19.82 2.93 18.91
CA PHE A 724 20.74 2.23 18.01
C PHE A 724 22.18 2.20 18.55
N ARG A 725 22.66 3.31 19.11
CA ARG A 725 23.98 3.40 19.78
C ARG A 725 24.07 2.42 20.95
N LYS A 726 23.01 2.32 21.75
CA LYS A 726 22.88 1.37 22.85
C LYS A 726 22.84 -0.09 22.37
N ALA A 727 21.98 -0.42 21.40
CA ALA A 727 21.82 -1.78 20.89
C ALA A 727 23.10 -2.37 20.25
N ALA A 728 23.87 -1.55 19.53
CA ALA A 728 25.18 -1.97 19.03
C ALA A 728 26.20 -2.23 20.16
N SER A 729 26.13 -1.42 21.22
CA SER A 729 26.96 -1.59 22.42
C SER A 729 26.58 -2.87 23.18
N ASP A 730 25.29 -3.19 23.26
CA ASP A 730 24.78 -4.48 23.78
C ASP A 730 25.29 -5.67 22.97
N ALA A 731 25.15 -5.66 21.63
CA ALA A 731 25.60 -6.76 20.76
C ALA A 731 27.13 -6.97 20.80
N THR A 732 27.90 -5.88 20.88
CA THR A 732 29.36 -5.93 21.04
C THR A 732 29.73 -6.56 22.37
N LEU A 733 29.12 -6.08 23.47
CA LEU A 733 29.34 -6.61 24.82
C LEU A 733 28.93 -8.09 24.94
N GLU A 734 27.81 -8.51 24.33
CA GLU A 734 27.40 -9.91 24.31
C GLU A 734 28.42 -10.79 23.57
N THR A 735 28.93 -10.32 22.43
CA THR A 735 29.97 -11.02 21.65
C THR A 735 31.25 -11.18 22.47
N MET A 736 31.66 -10.15 23.20
CA MET A 736 32.81 -10.19 24.10
C MET A 736 32.58 -11.12 25.30
N ASN A 737 31.41 -11.05 25.95
CA ASN A 737 31.01 -11.92 27.07
C ASN A 737 30.92 -13.40 26.67
N ARG A 738 30.42 -13.70 25.46
CA ARG A 738 30.40 -15.06 24.90
C ARG A 738 31.81 -15.58 24.66
N ALA A 739 32.67 -14.78 24.04
CA ALA A 739 34.08 -15.12 23.87
C ALA A 739 34.85 -15.27 25.20
N LEU A 740 34.49 -14.51 26.24
CA LEU A 740 35.03 -14.64 27.60
C LEU A 740 34.61 -15.97 28.22
N ALA A 741 33.31 -16.31 28.12
CA ALA A 741 32.76 -17.54 28.65
C ALA A 741 33.47 -18.76 28.05
N ASP A 742 33.48 -18.84 26.72
CA ASP A 742 33.98 -19.97 25.94
C ASP A 742 35.50 -20.17 26.08
N LYS A 743 36.28 -19.09 26.06
CA LYS A 743 37.76 -19.17 26.07
C LYS A 743 38.34 -19.19 27.48
N ILE A 744 37.71 -18.51 28.44
CA ILE A 744 38.28 -18.24 29.77
C ILE A 744 37.41 -18.81 30.90
N THR A 745 36.14 -18.41 31.01
CA THR A 745 35.35 -18.66 32.24
C THR A 745 35.18 -20.14 32.55
N TYR A 746 34.82 -20.95 31.55
CA TYR A 746 34.61 -22.39 31.77
C TYR A 746 35.90 -23.12 32.17
N PHE A 747 36.99 -22.91 31.43
CA PHE A 747 38.29 -23.54 31.72
C PHE A 747 38.88 -23.05 33.06
N CYS A 748 38.73 -21.75 33.36
CA CYS A 748 39.15 -21.20 34.64
C CYS A 748 38.41 -21.86 35.81
N ARG A 749 37.08 -21.98 35.71
CA ARG A 749 36.22 -22.49 36.80
C ARG A 749 36.36 -23.99 37.03
N ASP A 750 36.60 -24.78 35.98
CA ASP A 750 36.76 -26.24 36.10
C ASP A 750 38.20 -26.68 36.40
N THR A 751 39.20 -26.02 35.80
CA THR A 751 40.60 -26.47 35.80
C THR A 751 41.54 -25.56 36.61
N ILE A 752 41.42 -24.24 36.52
CA ILE A 752 42.36 -23.31 37.19
C ILE A 752 42.02 -23.12 38.68
N LYS A 753 40.89 -22.45 38.98
CA LYS A 753 40.51 -22.04 40.34
C LYS A 753 40.32 -23.20 41.35
N PRO A 754 39.75 -24.37 40.99
CA PRO A 754 39.59 -25.46 41.95
C PRO A 754 40.88 -26.29 42.13
N SER A 755 41.98 -25.99 41.43
CA SER A 755 43.25 -26.69 41.55
C SER A 755 44.22 -25.96 42.48
N PHE A 756 45.08 -26.71 43.17
CA PHE A 756 46.29 -26.18 43.76
C PHE A 756 47.21 -25.66 42.63
N PRO A 757 47.75 -24.43 42.74
CA PRO A 757 47.88 -23.64 43.97
C PRO A 757 46.79 -22.57 44.22
N PHE A 758 45.85 -22.35 43.30
CA PHE A 758 44.78 -21.35 43.43
C PHE A 758 43.77 -21.67 44.54
N SER A 759 43.53 -22.97 44.78
CA SER A 759 42.82 -23.48 45.95
C SER A 759 43.80 -24.21 46.88
N PRO A 760 44.22 -23.61 48.01
CA PRO A 760 45.26 -24.16 48.90
C PRO A 760 44.93 -25.52 49.53
N ASN A 761 43.65 -25.88 49.62
CA ASN A 761 43.17 -27.12 50.22
C ASN A 761 42.73 -28.16 49.18
N SER A 762 43.05 -27.96 47.90
CA SER A 762 42.63 -28.87 46.82
C SER A 762 43.52 -30.10 46.69
N THR A 763 42.90 -31.24 46.40
CA THR A 763 43.57 -32.48 45.99
C THR A 763 43.78 -32.57 44.47
N ARG A 764 43.28 -31.59 43.69
CA ARG A 764 43.59 -31.44 42.26
C ARG A 764 44.81 -30.53 42.11
N TYR A 765 45.81 -30.96 41.35
CA TYR A 765 47.01 -30.18 41.08
C TYR A 765 47.03 -29.71 39.63
N LEU A 766 47.24 -28.41 39.41
CA LEU A 766 47.26 -27.82 38.07
C LEU A 766 48.49 -28.33 37.28
N SER A 767 48.31 -28.73 36.02
CA SER A 767 49.45 -29.06 35.14
C SER A 767 50.16 -27.80 34.67
N ILE A 768 51.48 -27.89 34.44
CA ILE A 768 52.25 -26.78 33.85
C ILE A 768 51.73 -26.44 32.44
N GLU A 769 51.26 -27.43 31.70
CA GLU A 769 50.59 -27.25 30.40
C GLU A 769 49.33 -26.37 30.51
N ASN A 770 48.40 -26.69 31.42
CA ASN A 770 47.17 -25.91 31.60
C ASN A 770 47.46 -24.52 32.17
N PHE A 771 48.46 -24.39 33.05
CA PHE A 771 48.94 -23.09 33.54
C PHE A 771 49.54 -22.25 32.41
N SER A 772 50.36 -22.85 31.54
CA SER A 772 50.98 -22.19 30.38
C SER A 772 49.96 -21.79 29.33
N LYS A 773 48.99 -22.65 29.03
CA LYS A 773 47.88 -22.35 28.11
C LYS A 773 47.09 -21.13 28.57
N PHE A 774 46.85 -20.98 29.88
CA PHE A 774 45.96 -19.94 30.41
C PHE A 774 46.67 -18.61 30.73
N PHE A 775 47.82 -18.66 31.43
CA PHE A 775 48.59 -17.50 31.89
C PHE A 775 49.85 -17.19 31.08
N GLY A 776 50.28 -18.06 30.16
CA GLY A 776 51.52 -17.86 29.40
C GLY A 776 51.41 -16.75 28.34
N PRO A 777 52.53 -16.27 27.78
CA PRO A 777 52.53 -15.35 26.64
C PRO A 777 51.77 -15.94 25.46
N GLY A 778 50.77 -15.21 24.93
CA GLY A 778 49.86 -15.70 23.89
C GLY A 778 48.84 -16.76 24.35
N GLY A 779 48.75 -17.04 25.65
CA GLY A 779 47.75 -17.91 26.26
C GLY A 779 46.35 -17.30 26.33
N ASP A 780 45.36 -18.06 26.81
CA ASP A 780 43.93 -17.70 26.76
C ASP A 780 43.63 -16.30 27.31
N MET A 781 44.18 -15.93 28.48
CA MET A 781 43.99 -14.61 29.09
C MET A 781 44.68 -13.48 28.30
N ASP A 782 45.94 -13.71 27.91
CA ASP A 782 46.81 -12.73 27.22
C ASP A 782 46.27 -12.43 25.82
N LYS A 783 45.85 -13.49 25.11
CA LYS A 783 45.20 -13.40 23.80
C LYS A 783 43.82 -12.73 23.88
N TYR A 784 42.96 -13.09 24.85
CA TYR A 784 41.68 -12.40 24.98
C TYR A 784 41.85 -10.91 25.26
N PHE A 785 42.83 -10.54 26.11
CA PHE A 785 43.13 -9.14 26.35
C PHE A 785 43.55 -8.43 25.05
N ALA A 786 44.42 -9.02 24.24
CA ALA A 786 44.85 -8.45 22.96
C ALA A 786 43.72 -8.39 21.91
N ASP A 787 42.95 -9.47 21.74
CA ASP A 787 41.89 -9.61 20.75
C ASP A 787 40.67 -8.69 21.05
N TYR A 788 40.31 -8.49 22.33
CA TYR A 788 39.05 -7.83 22.73
C TYR A 788 39.17 -6.64 23.68
N LEU A 789 40.15 -6.59 24.60
CA LEU A 789 40.18 -5.56 25.65
C LEU A 789 41.14 -4.40 25.36
N ALA A 790 42.25 -4.65 24.67
CA ALA A 790 43.25 -3.64 24.33
C ALA A 790 42.68 -2.42 23.57
N PRO A 791 41.66 -2.54 22.68
CA PRO A 791 41.01 -1.37 22.07
C PRO A 791 40.20 -0.50 23.04
N HIS A 792 39.89 -0.97 24.26
CA HIS A 792 39.03 -0.30 25.23
C HIS A 792 39.72 0.02 26.57
N VAL A 793 41.00 -0.36 26.73
CA VAL A 793 41.79 -0.18 27.96
C VAL A 793 42.94 0.79 27.74
N GLU A 794 43.19 1.66 28.71
CA GLU A 794 44.42 2.43 28.83
C GLU A 794 45.27 1.95 30.02
N ARG A 795 46.58 2.10 29.90
CA ARG A 795 47.56 1.67 30.90
C ARG A 795 48.16 2.88 31.61
N ARG A 796 47.89 3.02 32.91
CA ARG A 796 48.37 4.12 33.77
C ARG A 796 49.39 3.62 34.79
N ARG A 797 50.01 4.54 35.52
CA ARG A 797 50.91 4.22 36.66
C ARG A 797 50.18 3.54 37.83
N GLU A 798 48.85 3.68 37.88
CA GLU A 798 47.98 3.12 38.92
C GLU A 798 47.39 1.75 38.54
N GLY A 799 47.69 1.24 37.34
CA GLY A 799 47.13 0.01 36.78
C GLY A 799 46.35 0.21 35.48
N LEU A 800 45.51 -0.78 35.15
CA LEU A 800 44.61 -0.77 33.99
C LEU A 800 43.32 0.01 34.30
N ARG A 801 42.84 0.81 33.33
CA ARG A 801 41.53 1.46 33.36
C ARG A 801 40.86 1.37 31.98
N TRP A 802 39.53 1.39 31.92
CA TRP A 802 38.82 1.60 30.66
C TRP A 802 39.05 3.02 30.14
N ARG A 803 39.17 3.19 28.81
CA ARG A 803 39.33 4.53 28.21
C ARG A 803 38.00 5.28 28.20
N GLU A 804 38.01 6.56 28.56
CA GLU A 804 36.80 7.39 28.65
C GLU A 804 36.13 7.65 27.28
N ASP A 805 36.86 7.49 26.17
CA ASP A 805 36.35 7.62 24.80
C ASP A 805 35.66 6.36 24.26
N SER A 806 35.74 5.24 24.98
CA SER A 806 35.12 3.98 24.56
C SER A 806 33.62 3.98 24.86
N PRO A 807 32.73 3.68 23.88
CA PRO A 807 31.28 3.65 24.12
C PRO A 807 30.84 2.59 25.14
N LEU A 808 31.70 1.63 25.44
CA LEU A 808 31.47 0.59 26.45
C LEU A 808 31.92 1.00 27.87
N ALA A 809 32.74 2.05 28.03
CA ALA A 809 33.49 2.31 29.26
C ALA A 809 32.61 2.45 30.52
N GLY A 810 31.47 3.15 30.40
CA GLY A 810 30.52 3.34 31.50
C GLY A 810 29.74 2.08 31.90
N ARG A 811 29.91 0.97 31.18
CA ARG A 811 29.24 -0.32 31.42
C ARG A 811 30.19 -1.42 31.89
N LEU A 812 31.50 -1.26 31.72
CA LEU A 812 32.46 -2.35 31.92
C LEU A 812 32.97 -2.43 33.38
N SER A 813 32.86 -3.60 33.98
CA SER A 813 33.30 -3.96 35.33
C SER A 813 34.82 -3.80 35.51
N LEU A 814 35.20 -2.81 36.32
CA LEU A 814 36.57 -2.64 36.80
C LEU A 814 37.04 -3.84 37.65
N ALA A 815 36.11 -4.59 38.27
CA ALA A 815 36.44 -5.80 39.01
C ALA A 815 36.92 -6.92 38.08
N THR A 816 36.33 -7.04 36.88
CA THR A 816 36.80 -7.99 35.84
C THR A 816 38.11 -7.55 35.22
N LEU A 817 38.30 -6.25 34.93
CA LEU A 817 39.58 -5.73 34.40
C LEU A 817 40.77 -6.04 35.34
N ARG A 818 40.56 -5.95 36.66
CA ARG A 818 41.56 -6.33 37.67
C ARG A 818 41.95 -7.81 37.62
N GLN A 819 41.10 -8.71 37.13
CA GLN A 819 41.48 -10.12 36.97
C GLN A 819 42.45 -10.33 35.80
N PHE A 820 42.33 -9.54 34.73
CA PHE A 820 43.33 -9.51 33.65
C PHE A 820 44.67 -8.92 34.13
N GLU A 821 44.62 -7.86 34.95
CA GLU A 821 45.81 -7.27 35.59
C GLU A 821 46.54 -8.28 36.50
N ARG A 822 45.79 -9.03 37.34
CA ARG A 822 46.33 -10.12 38.16
C ARG A 822 46.91 -11.25 37.31
N ALA A 823 46.23 -11.66 36.24
CA ALA A 823 46.72 -12.67 35.32
C ALA A 823 48.02 -12.23 34.62
N GLU A 824 48.16 -10.95 34.29
CA GLU A 824 49.39 -10.40 33.73
C GLU A 824 50.53 -10.36 34.77
N ALA A 825 50.24 -10.00 36.03
CA ALA A 825 51.23 -10.08 37.11
C ALA A 825 51.74 -11.53 37.33
N ILE A 826 50.83 -12.51 37.31
CA ILE A 826 51.18 -13.94 37.33
C ILE A 826 52.04 -14.30 36.11
N ARG A 827 51.68 -13.84 34.90
CA ARG A 827 52.50 -14.04 33.69
C ARG A 827 53.91 -13.48 33.85
N GLN A 828 54.05 -12.25 34.32
CA GLN A 828 55.34 -11.58 34.51
C GLN A 828 56.22 -12.27 35.56
N ALA A 829 55.64 -12.80 36.64
CA ALA A 829 56.37 -13.48 37.72
C ALA A 829 56.83 -14.91 37.34
N TYR A 830 56.09 -15.62 36.49
CA TYR A 830 56.36 -17.02 36.14
C TYR A 830 57.05 -17.23 34.78
N PHE A 831 56.92 -16.29 33.84
CA PHE A 831 57.43 -16.39 32.46
C PHE A 831 58.48 -15.30 32.16
N SER A 832 59.24 -14.87 33.18
CA SER A 832 60.25 -13.80 33.08
C SER A 832 61.35 -14.09 32.05
N GLY A 833 61.65 -15.37 31.78
CA GLY A 833 62.55 -15.81 30.71
C GLY A 833 62.02 -15.65 29.27
N GLY A 834 60.80 -15.13 29.08
CA GLY A 834 60.21 -14.84 27.75
C GLY A 834 59.71 -16.05 26.96
N GLY A 835 59.84 -17.26 27.49
CA GLY A 835 59.32 -18.48 26.88
C GLY A 835 57.82 -18.69 27.10
N THR A 836 57.23 -19.62 26.35
CA THR A 836 55.82 -20.06 26.49
C THR A 836 55.58 -21.07 27.61
N VAL A 837 56.64 -21.53 28.27
CA VAL A 837 56.64 -22.42 29.45
C VAL A 837 57.26 -21.63 30.60
N PRO A 838 56.69 -21.68 31.83
CA PRO A 838 57.24 -20.91 32.94
C PRO A 838 58.64 -21.41 33.30
N GLN A 839 59.52 -20.49 33.70
CA GLN A 839 60.86 -20.80 34.20
C GLN A 839 61.22 -19.85 35.34
N VAL A 840 61.44 -20.41 36.52
CA VAL A 840 61.71 -19.70 37.76
C VAL A 840 62.99 -20.26 38.36
N GLU A 841 64.03 -19.44 38.44
CA GLU A 841 65.28 -19.80 39.13
C GLU A 841 65.14 -19.56 40.64
N VAL A 842 65.40 -20.59 41.43
CA VAL A 842 65.28 -20.59 42.89
C VAL A 842 66.64 -20.87 43.53
N ALA A 843 67.18 -19.89 44.25
CA ALA A 843 68.29 -20.09 45.17
C ALA A 843 67.76 -20.50 46.55
N ALA A 844 68.41 -21.48 47.20
CA ALA A 844 68.02 -21.95 48.53
C ALA A 844 69.22 -22.02 49.53
N PRO A 845 69.87 -20.88 49.87
CA PRO A 845 70.84 -20.83 50.96
C PRO A 845 70.32 -21.39 52.29
N HIS A 846 71.13 -22.24 52.91
CA HIS A 846 70.91 -22.80 54.24
C HIS A 846 71.36 -21.75 55.28
N VAL A 847 70.39 -21.23 56.05
CA VAL A 847 70.60 -20.16 57.04
C VAL A 847 71.09 -20.74 58.37
N SER A 848 70.38 -21.74 58.89
CA SER A 848 70.67 -22.41 60.16
C SER A 848 69.95 -23.76 60.25
N SER A 849 70.39 -24.62 61.16
CA SER A 849 69.70 -25.87 61.51
C SER A 849 70.03 -26.30 62.94
N HIS A 850 69.24 -27.22 63.49
CA HIS A 850 69.47 -27.86 64.78
C HIS A 850 70.92 -28.37 64.91
N ALA A 851 71.55 -28.19 66.08
CA ALA A 851 72.98 -28.47 66.30
C ALA A 851 73.42 -29.93 66.03
N THR A 852 72.48 -30.88 65.89
CA THR A 852 72.74 -32.27 65.49
C THR A 852 72.85 -32.48 63.98
N VAL A 853 72.49 -31.49 63.16
CA VAL A 853 72.53 -31.53 61.69
C VAL A 853 73.89 -30.99 61.24
N LYS A 854 74.62 -31.79 60.44
CA LYS A 854 75.94 -31.44 59.89
C LYS A 854 75.88 -31.02 58.43
N SER A 855 75.01 -31.66 57.64
CA SER A 855 74.61 -31.21 56.31
C SER A 855 73.16 -31.60 56.05
N ALA A 856 72.55 -30.97 55.07
CA ALA A 856 71.24 -31.34 54.56
C ALA A 856 71.31 -31.50 53.04
N ILE A 857 70.47 -32.36 52.49
CA ILE A 857 70.34 -32.54 51.04
C ILE A 857 68.95 -32.08 50.66
N LEU A 858 68.87 -30.90 50.07
CA LEU A 858 67.66 -30.32 49.50
C LEU A 858 67.57 -30.78 48.04
N MET A 859 66.50 -31.48 47.70
CA MET A 859 66.12 -31.80 46.33
C MET A 859 65.03 -30.84 45.88
N VAL A 860 65.26 -30.13 44.78
CA VAL A 860 64.26 -29.30 44.09
C VAL A 860 64.22 -29.75 42.64
N ASN A 861 63.13 -30.41 42.26
CA ASN A 861 62.96 -31.07 40.97
C ASN A 861 64.15 -32.00 40.65
N ASP A 862 64.88 -31.73 39.56
CA ASP A 862 66.05 -32.49 39.11
C ASP A 862 67.31 -32.20 39.94
N THR A 863 67.35 -31.07 40.65
CA THR A 863 68.57 -30.58 41.30
C THR A 863 68.72 -31.12 42.73
N ARG A 864 69.72 -31.97 42.95
CA ARG A 864 70.16 -32.43 44.28
C ARG A 864 71.21 -31.47 44.84
N ILE A 865 70.81 -30.63 45.79
CA ILE A 865 71.66 -29.64 46.46
C ILE A 865 72.06 -30.16 47.84
N GLU A 866 73.32 -30.57 48.02
CA GLU A 866 73.87 -30.65 49.39
C GLU A 866 74.20 -29.24 49.89
N THR A 867 73.72 -28.94 51.12
CA THR A 867 73.81 -27.65 51.79
C THR A 867 74.38 -27.75 53.21
N ILE A 868 75.25 -26.81 53.55
CA ILE A 868 75.68 -26.49 54.92
C ILE A 868 75.46 -25.00 55.21
N PRO A 869 75.33 -24.58 56.48
CA PRO A 869 75.22 -23.16 56.82
C PRO A 869 76.39 -22.34 56.25
N HIS A 870 76.08 -21.13 55.79
CA HIS A 870 77.05 -20.18 55.18
C HIS A 870 77.72 -20.64 53.88
N GLN A 871 77.24 -21.70 53.23
CA GLN A 871 77.68 -22.07 51.88
C GLN A 871 77.18 -21.06 50.83
N VAL A 872 77.96 -20.88 49.76
CA VAL A 872 77.51 -20.14 48.57
C VAL A 872 76.20 -20.76 48.03
N PRO A 873 75.16 -19.96 47.74
CA PRO A 873 73.92 -20.45 47.16
C PRO A 873 74.15 -21.29 45.89
N LYS A 874 73.37 -22.37 45.77
CA LYS A 874 73.17 -23.09 44.52
C LYS A 874 71.72 -22.89 44.10
N THR A 875 71.48 -22.76 42.80
CA THR A 875 70.14 -22.58 42.24
C THR A 875 69.59 -23.90 41.69
N ALA A 876 68.26 -23.97 41.63
CA ALA A 876 67.49 -24.98 40.92
C ALA A 876 66.46 -24.27 40.03
N ILE A 877 66.10 -24.89 38.91
CA ILE A 877 65.08 -24.37 37.99
C ILE A 877 63.75 -25.05 38.27
N TRP A 878 62.69 -24.25 38.34
CA TRP A 878 61.31 -24.70 38.41
C TRP A 878 60.53 -24.27 37.16
N PRO A 879 59.70 -25.14 36.56
CA PRO A 879 59.55 -26.56 36.84
C PRO A 879 60.70 -27.38 36.22
N GLY A 880 61.07 -28.48 36.86
CA GLY A 880 61.97 -29.49 36.29
C GLY A 880 61.24 -30.78 35.89
N THR A 881 62.01 -31.79 35.49
CA THR A 881 61.52 -33.07 34.98
C THR A 881 60.94 -33.94 36.11
N PHE A 882 61.69 -34.06 37.21
CA PHE A 882 61.24 -34.73 38.42
C PHE A 882 60.31 -33.85 39.25
N LYS A 883 59.22 -34.45 39.72
CA LYS A 883 58.16 -33.79 40.46
C LYS A 883 58.36 -34.02 41.96
N VAL A 884 59.38 -33.39 42.53
CA VAL A 884 59.81 -33.58 43.93
C VAL A 884 60.34 -32.29 44.54
N THR A 885 59.96 -32.02 45.79
CA THR A 885 60.69 -31.09 46.65
C THR A 885 60.83 -31.68 48.04
N ALA A 886 62.07 -31.89 48.49
CA ALA A 886 62.35 -32.63 49.73
C ALA A 886 63.67 -32.18 50.38
N VAL A 887 63.77 -32.28 51.71
CA VAL A 887 65.03 -32.16 52.45
C VAL A 887 65.31 -33.43 53.23
N GLN A 888 66.56 -33.89 53.19
CA GLN A 888 67.08 -35.00 53.99
C GLN A 888 68.19 -34.49 54.93
N LEU A 889 68.09 -34.76 56.23
CA LEU A 889 69.05 -34.30 57.23
C LEU A 889 70.11 -35.37 57.54
N ALA A 890 71.38 -34.96 57.58
CA ALA A 890 72.52 -35.80 57.94
C ALA A 890 73.25 -35.28 59.20
N PRO A 891 73.73 -36.16 60.11
CA PRO A 891 73.54 -37.61 60.13
C PRO A 891 72.09 -38.03 60.41
N ALA A 892 71.77 -39.26 60.01
CA ALA A 892 70.46 -39.86 60.26
C ALA A 892 70.34 -40.36 61.71
N VAL A 893 69.25 -39.99 62.38
CA VAL A 893 68.89 -40.45 63.73
C VAL A 893 68.03 -41.71 63.62
N ARG A 894 68.41 -42.79 64.31
CA ARG A 894 67.61 -44.03 64.35
C ARG A 894 66.29 -43.78 65.08
N GLY A 895 65.19 -44.33 64.55
CA GLY A 895 63.85 -44.21 65.14
C GLY A 895 63.14 -42.85 64.92
N GLY A 896 63.82 -41.86 64.35
CA GLY A 896 63.22 -40.57 63.99
C GLY A 896 63.04 -40.39 62.48
N GLN A 897 62.20 -39.42 62.09
CA GLN A 897 62.14 -38.98 60.69
C GLN A 897 63.42 -38.22 60.32
N ASN A 898 63.96 -38.53 59.14
CA ASN A 898 65.21 -37.95 58.62
C ASN A 898 65.02 -37.20 57.30
N SER A 899 63.82 -37.20 56.75
CA SER A 899 63.46 -36.44 55.55
C SER A 899 62.02 -35.94 55.63
N LEU A 900 61.78 -34.78 55.04
CA LEU A 900 60.47 -34.19 54.80
C LEU A 900 60.41 -33.82 53.32
N GLY A 901 59.33 -34.16 52.61
CA GLY A 901 59.22 -33.85 51.20
C GLY A 901 57.92 -34.31 50.55
N PHE A 902 57.68 -33.76 49.36
CA PHE A 902 56.44 -33.85 48.60
C PHE A 902 56.76 -34.31 47.18
N THR A 903 55.89 -35.14 46.58
CA THR A 903 56.14 -35.79 45.28
C THR A 903 54.86 -35.94 44.43
N GLY A 904 55.02 -35.88 43.10
CA GLY A 904 53.99 -36.33 42.13
C GLY A 904 53.48 -35.25 41.17
N PHE A 905 53.58 -33.98 41.55
CA PHE A 905 53.13 -32.80 40.81
C PHE A 905 54.21 -31.71 40.80
N PHE A 906 54.11 -30.74 39.89
CA PHE A 906 55.14 -29.71 39.74
C PHE A 906 55.15 -28.72 40.93
N TRP A 907 54.02 -28.49 41.59
CA TRP A 907 53.87 -27.52 42.68
C TRP A 907 54.40 -27.99 44.06
N THR A 908 55.18 -29.06 44.13
CA THR A 908 55.75 -29.60 45.39
C THR A 908 56.58 -28.56 46.17
N ILE A 909 57.15 -27.57 45.49
CA ILE A 909 57.89 -26.47 46.13
C ILE A 909 56.98 -25.56 46.99
N LEU A 910 55.73 -25.34 46.55
CA LEU A 910 54.74 -24.59 47.32
C LEU A 910 54.26 -25.37 48.54
N GLU A 911 54.06 -26.68 48.42
CA GLU A 911 53.76 -27.54 49.58
C GLU A 911 54.93 -27.59 50.57
N PHE A 912 56.17 -27.72 50.07
CA PHE A 912 57.37 -27.70 50.90
C PHE A 912 57.49 -26.41 51.71
N MET A 913 57.26 -25.25 51.09
CA MET A 913 57.19 -23.98 51.82
C MET A 913 55.93 -23.87 52.71
N ASN A 914 54.79 -24.45 52.33
CA ASN A 914 53.60 -24.49 53.19
C ASN A 914 53.77 -25.34 54.45
N ALA A 915 54.65 -26.35 54.42
CA ALA A 915 55.00 -27.19 55.56
C ALA A 915 55.98 -26.56 56.56
N ALA A 916 56.47 -25.33 56.29
CA ALA A 916 57.33 -24.60 57.21
C ALA A 916 56.57 -24.07 58.43
N VAL A 917 57.06 -24.35 59.63
CA VAL A 917 56.46 -23.94 60.91
C VAL A 917 56.54 -22.43 61.15
N SER A 918 57.47 -21.75 60.48
CA SER A 918 57.50 -20.29 60.40
C SER A 918 57.92 -19.85 59.00
N ARG A 919 57.34 -18.75 58.52
CA ARG A 919 57.66 -18.09 57.25
C ARG A 919 57.71 -16.58 57.40
N ALA A 920 58.62 -15.95 56.67
CA ALA A 920 58.66 -14.49 56.54
C ALA A 920 59.11 -14.10 55.12
N GLN A 921 58.34 -13.23 54.46
CA GLN A 921 58.69 -12.68 53.16
C GLN A 921 59.51 -11.41 53.31
N ARG A 922 60.55 -11.25 52.49
CA ARG A 922 61.34 -10.02 52.34
C ARG A 922 61.68 -9.83 50.87
N GLY A 923 60.86 -9.05 50.16
CA GLY A 923 61.03 -8.81 48.72
C GLY A 923 60.89 -10.11 47.91
N ASP A 924 61.93 -10.45 47.16
CA ASP A 924 62.09 -11.68 46.39
C ASP A 924 62.24 -12.95 47.26
N THR A 925 62.61 -12.79 48.54
CA THR A 925 63.13 -13.88 49.37
C THR A 925 62.13 -14.34 50.43
N THR A 926 61.83 -15.64 50.45
CA THR A 926 60.99 -16.30 51.47
C THR A 926 61.86 -17.04 52.48
N ARG A 927 61.97 -16.54 53.72
CA ARG A 927 62.53 -17.34 54.82
C ARG A 927 61.53 -18.40 55.24
N ALA A 928 61.96 -19.65 55.34
CA ALA A 928 61.14 -20.79 55.73
C ALA A 928 61.90 -21.72 56.70
N THR A 929 61.35 -21.94 57.90
CA THR A 929 61.88 -22.91 58.87
C THR A 929 61.01 -24.17 58.87
N LEU A 930 61.60 -25.32 58.57
CA LEU A 930 60.95 -26.63 58.58
C LEU A 930 61.43 -27.45 59.77
N VAL A 931 60.62 -28.42 60.22
CA VAL A 931 60.98 -29.34 61.31
C VAL A 931 60.88 -30.79 60.81
N VAL A 932 61.97 -31.55 60.96
CA VAL A 932 62.08 -32.94 60.46
C VAL A 932 62.52 -33.85 61.61
N GLY A 933 61.57 -34.64 62.13
CA GLY A 933 61.81 -35.52 63.28
C GLY A 933 62.27 -34.77 64.53
N GLY A 934 61.72 -33.57 64.78
CA GLY A 934 62.07 -32.73 65.93
C GLY A 934 63.32 -31.86 65.76
N ARG A 935 63.99 -31.88 64.60
CA ARG A 935 65.12 -31.00 64.28
C ARG A 935 64.68 -29.91 63.31
N ASP A 936 64.97 -28.66 63.63
CA ASP A 936 64.74 -27.52 62.74
C ASP A 936 65.79 -27.39 61.63
N ILE A 937 65.38 -26.83 60.50
CA ILE A 937 66.25 -26.33 59.43
C ILE A 937 65.61 -25.11 58.77
N THR A 938 66.39 -24.05 58.55
CA THR A 938 65.94 -22.78 57.97
C THR A 938 66.64 -22.53 56.64
N TYR A 939 65.85 -22.29 55.61
CA TYR A 939 66.28 -21.85 54.28
C TYR A 939 65.74 -20.45 53.99
N ASP A 940 66.52 -19.66 53.26
CA ASP A 940 66.02 -18.49 52.55
C ASP A 940 65.83 -18.88 51.08
N PHE A 941 64.60 -18.85 50.58
CA PHE A 941 64.27 -19.12 49.18
C PHE A 941 64.22 -17.80 48.41
N THR A 942 65.31 -17.45 47.73
CA THR A 942 65.43 -16.25 46.89
C THR A 942 65.11 -16.61 45.45
N ILE A 943 64.32 -15.77 44.76
CA ILE A 943 63.87 -15.99 43.39
C ILE A 943 64.33 -14.85 42.49
N ASN A 944 64.86 -15.18 41.32
CA ASN A 944 65.36 -14.20 40.33
C ASN A 944 64.19 -13.56 39.53
N ALA A 945 63.31 -12.81 40.21
CA ALA A 945 62.12 -12.19 39.64
C ALA A 945 61.69 -10.90 40.36
N LEU A 946 60.97 -10.01 39.66
CA LEU A 946 60.45 -8.72 40.19
C LEU A 946 59.52 -8.88 41.40
N THR A 947 58.75 -9.96 41.43
CA THR A 947 57.86 -10.37 42.52
C THR A 947 58.03 -11.88 42.71
N ASN A 948 58.05 -12.37 43.95
CA ASN A 948 58.19 -13.81 44.25
C ASN A 948 56.93 -14.59 43.79
N PRO A 949 56.99 -15.40 42.71
CA PRO A 949 55.82 -16.11 42.16
C PRO A 949 55.12 -17.07 43.14
N PHE A 950 55.84 -17.57 44.14
CA PHE A 950 55.31 -18.57 45.08
C PHE A 950 54.65 -17.96 46.33
N THR A 951 54.79 -16.65 46.56
CA THR A 951 54.15 -15.95 47.68
C THR A 951 53.30 -14.76 47.26
N MET A 952 53.17 -14.50 45.96
CA MET A 952 52.42 -13.35 45.42
C MET A 952 50.91 -13.42 45.79
N PRO A 953 50.28 -12.30 46.23
CA PRO A 953 48.88 -12.30 46.64
C PRO A 953 47.91 -12.56 45.47
N GLU A 954 48.27 -12.15 44.26
CA GLU A 954 47.45 -12.27 43.04
C GLU A 954 47.09 -13.73 42.75
N LEU A 955 48.00 -14.67 43.03
CA LEU A 955 47.77 -16.10 42.84
C LEU A 955 46.69 -16.69 43.77
N ARG A 956 46.38 -16.01 44.88
CA ARG A 956 45.26 -16.36 45.78
C ARG A 956 44.00 -15.55 45.49
N GLU A 957 44.17 -14.27 45.20
CA GLU A 957 43.09 -13.30 44.96
C GLU A 957 42.56 -13.29 43.51
N PHE A 958 43.17 -14.08 42.61
CA PHE A 958 42.66 -14.28 41.25
C PHE A 958 41.32 -15.03 41.28
N GLU A 959 40.30 -14.41 40.73
CA GLU A 959 38.98 -14.98 40.52
C GLU A 959 38.69 -15.10 39.03
N CYS A 960 37.93 -16.11 38.63
CA CYS A 960 37.60 -16.32 37.22
C CYS A 960 36.69 -15.21 36.71
N PRO A 961 37.07 -14.50 35.61
CA PRO A 961 36.17 -13.60 34.90
C PRO A 961 34.85 -14.29 34.54
N ALA A 962 33.71 -13.66 34.82
CA ALA A 962 32.38 -14.23 34.62
C ALA A 962 31.51 -13.40 33.65
N SER A 963 31.55 -12.07 33.77
CA SER A 963 31.04 -11.11 32.79
C SER A 963 31.99 -9.91 32.73
N LEU A 964 31.96 -9.17 31.64
CA LEU A 964 32.68 -7.90 31.48
C LEU A 964 31.96 -6.70 32.10
N ASP A 965 30.67 -6.82 32.39
CA ASP A 965 29.76 -5.83 32.99
C ASP A 965 29.38 -6.17 34.44
#